data_AF-A0A9X1YBK3-F1
#
_entry.id   AF-A0A9X1YBK3-F1
#
_cell.length_a   1.000
_cell.length_b   1.000
_cell.length_c   1.000
_cell.angle_alpha   90.00
_cell.angle_beta   90.00
_cell.angle_gamma   90.00
#
_symmetry.space_group_name_H-M   'P 1'
#
loop_
_entity.id
_entity.type
_entity.pdbx_description
1 polymer ?
#
loop_
_entity_poly.entity_id
_entity_poly.type
_entity_poly.pdbx_seq_one_letter_code
_entity_poly.pdbx_strand_id
1 'polypeptide(L)'
;MAHLQIPAATPRVTYIATDGQVNFPVPFAFFSAADLVVEIDGIATPAFAATGVAYDGGFQTGTVTLAAPVAAGDQVRISRAIEIKRTEDFPYPARTLDIKALNTGLDRIVAILQDIMLALTDEEAARLAGFLRTLRVPEGFAVELPEAALRANRLAGFDSTGAPIVMVPGSASVTTVTAADSLIPRLLADRFAERVNLRDYCVGDGTTDDTAGAQAALTRAVQAGKALYVPRGTYRLRAQLLGGALPALLGDGKGASVLIWDDLPSCGISLAYAAYGQALHAQGVTFRQKGTNRGTALLADFSAASLTWPGIWPRLLVEGCSFEGPDIPAQLTGWNIGIDTVAGAFGHVVNCDFNGVAGAPHTGLARGAVAVRFRGTAGGLYHNGHPVYCTVSRCNINNWQVGVHFSGCEGVVARDNSIVEVERGIVATGDTTPGAGARPFILVEGNHVNAYLENVAVTDMCDIKVRTNELYRIATATAHTTGIGIYASTATGVGDLSITGNTLMDTTGAVDFDGVNVGAGVARGLIDGNDFKAVRYGITLQPGTSGLRVGDRNLYQASLAPVVDSGTGNVVASALLEAAGHRRDIAGCETKWGSATVTLNASGDGTVAFQQPFKALPLMVLATWAEAGGTARNIAAPSAGWTTAGFSVSVRPSPGAGTVQIAYVAVGR
;
A
#
# COMPACT_ATOMS: atom_id res chain seq x y z
N MET A 1 -69.82 56.43 -67.60
CA MET A 1 -68.36 56.30 -67.83
C MET A 1 -68.06 54.81 -67.92
N ALA A 2 -66.82 54.38 -68.15
CA ALA A 2 -66.50 52.97 -67.89
C ALA A 2 -66.62 52.70 -66.38
N HIS A 3 -67.07 51.50 -65.99
CA HIS A 3 -67.11 51.09 -64.58
C HIS A 3 -65.72 50.65 -64.13
N LEU A 4 -65.38 50.90 -62.86
CA LEU A 4 -64.12 50.49 -62.27
C LEU A 4 -63.88 48.98 -62.48
N GLN A 5 -62.63 48.59 -62.68
CA GLN A 5 -62.24 47.18 -62.75
C GLN A 5 -61.10 46.91 -61.76
N ILE A 6 -61.14 45.75 -61.10
CA ILE A 6 -60.11 45.31 -60.15
C ILE A 6 -59.24 44.21 -60.79
N PRO A 7 -58.15 44.55 -61.51
CA PRO A 7 -57.26 43.58 -62.12
C PRO A 7 -56.42 42.85 -61.06
N ALA A 8 -55.81 41.72 -61.44
CA ALA A 8 -54.83 41.02 -60.61
C ALA A 8 -53.54 41.87 -60.48
N ALA A 9 -53.51 42.75 -59.47
CA ALA A 9 -52.40 43.61 -59.16
C ALA A 9 -52.17 43.60 -57.65
N THR A 10 -50.92 43.76 -57.21
CA THR A 10 -50.61 43.97 -55.81
C THR A 10 -51.10 45.36 -55.41
N PRO A 11 -52.04 45.49 -54.45
CA PRO A 11 -52.59 46.79 -54.04
C PRO A 11 -51.62 47.54 -53.09
N ARG A 12 -50.32 47.47 -53.39
CA ARG A 12 -49.22 48.11 -52.66
C ARG A 12 -48.11 48.46 -53.62
N VAL A 13 -47.53 49.64 -53.42
CA VAL A 13 -46.33 50.10 -54.11
C VAL A 13 -45.41 50.75 -53.09
N THR A 14 -44.10 50.72 -53.34
CA THR A 14 -43.09 51.39 -52.53
C THR A 14 -42.18 52.17 -53.45
N TYR A 15 -41.93 53.43 -53.09
CA TYR A 15 -41.01 54.32 -53.75
C TYR A 15 -39.87 54.69 -52.80
N ILE A 16 -38.70 54.99 -53.37
CA ILE A 16 -37.65 55.74 -52.68
C ILE A 16 -37.77 57.16 -53.17
N ALA A 17 -38.03 58.09 -52.26
CA ALA A 17 -38.28 59.49 -52.61
C ALA A 17 -37.01 60.19 -53.09
N THR A 18 -37.17 61.09 -54.07
CA THR A 18 -36.17 62.12 -54.37
C THR A 18 -36.41 63.36 -53.51
N ASP A 19 -35.37 64.17 -53.30
CA ASP A 19 -35.47 65.35 -52.44
C ASP A 19 -36.60 66.30 -52.88
N GLY A 20 -37.46 66.68 -51.95
CA GLY A 20 -38.58 67.58 -52.24
C GLY A 20 -39.80 66.94 -52.92
N GLN A 21 -39.81 65.61 -53.13
CA GLN A 21 -40.91 64.94 -53.83
C GLN A 21 -42.19 64.94 -52.99
N VAL A 22 -43.31 65.33 -53.60
CA VAL A 22 -44.66 65.29 -52.97
C VAL A 22 -45.65 64.38 -53.69
N ASN A 23 -45.40 64.04 -54.95
CA ASN A 23 -46.34 63.28 -55.78
C ASN A 23 -45.84 61.84 -56.02
N PHE A 24 -46.70 60.88 -55.74
CA PHE A 24 -46.42 59.44 -55.84
C PHE A 24 -47.55 58.73 -56.59
N PRO A 25 -47.27 58.09 -57.74
CA PRO A 25 -48.29 57.38 -58.50
C PRO A 25 -48.90 56.20 -57.71
N VAL A 26 -50.19 55.96 -57.90
CA VAL A 26 -50.91 54.79 -57.39
C VAL A 26 -51.28 53.91 -58.58
N PRO A 27 -50.55 52.79 -58.81
CA PRO A 27 -50.71 51.97 -60.00
C PRO A 27 -51.85 50.95 -59.91
N PHE A 28 -52.69 51.02 -58.86
CA PHE A 28 -53.80 50.10 -58.62
C PHE A 28 -55.11 50.88 -58.35
N ALA A 29 -56.23 50.18 -58.51
CA ALA A 29 -57.56 50.75 -58.33
C ALA A 29 -57.88 51.04 -56.85
N PHE A 30 -58.57 52.13 -56.57
CA PHE A 30 -59.05 52.52 -55.23
C PHE A 30 -60.39 53.27 -55.31
N PHE A 31 -61.17 53.27 -54.23
CA PHE A 31 -62.54 53.80 -54.23
C PHE A 31 -62.61 55.23 -53.70
N SER A 32 -61.75 55.56 -52.73
CA SER A 32 -61.61 56.89 -52.15
C SER A 32 -60.21 57.06 -51.54
N ALA A 33 -59.83 58.30 -51.21
CA ALA A 33 -58.58 58.56 -50.49
C ALA A 33 -58.52 57.86 -49.12
N ALA A 34 -59.67 57.63 -48.48
CA ALA A 34 -59.77 56.94 -47.20
C ALA A 34 -59.47 55.44 -47.28
N ASP A 35 -59.48 54.86 -48.48
CA ASP A 35 -59.13 53.45 -48.69
C ASP A 35 -57.63 53.26 -48.96
N LEU A 36 -56.81 54.33 -48.86
CA LEU A 36 -55.37 54.29 -49.01
C LEU A 36 -54.67 54.55 -47.68
N VAL A 37 -53.60 53.82 -47.42
CA VAL A 37 -52.66 54.06 -46.33
C VAL A 37 -51.31 54.41 -46.94
N VAL A 38 -50.79 55.56 -46.52
CA VAL A 38 -49.48 56.06 -46.95
C VAL A 38 -48.56 56.04 -45.74
N GLU A 39 -47.43 55.37 -45.87
CA GLU A 39 -46.39 55.28 -44.85
C GLU A 39 -45.10 55.92 -45.38
N ILE A 40 -44.43 56.68 -44.53
CA ILE A 40 -43.08 57.21 -44.78
C ILE A 40 -42.18 56.51 -43.75
N ASP A 41 -41.21 55.73 -44.23
CA ASP A 41 -40.32 54.88 -43.41
C ASP A 41 -41.06 53.98 -42.40
N GLY A 42 -42.21 53.45 -42.81
CA GLY A 42 -43.03 52.55 -42.00
C GLY A 42 -43.95 53.26 -41.00
N ILE A 43 -44.03 54.59 -41.01
CA ILE A 43 -44.94 55.38 -40.19
C ILE A 43 -46.09 55.90 -41.05
N ALA A 44 -47.32 55.50 -40.73
CA ALA A 44 -48.53 55.96 -41.42
C ALA A 44 -48.75 57.47 -41.24
N THR A 45 -49.10 58.17 -42.33
CA THR A 45 -49.46 59.59 -42.31
C THR A 45 -50.87 59.82 -42.87
N PRO A 46 -51.73 60.58 -42.17
CA PRO A 46 -53.02 61.00 -42.71
C PRO A 46 -52.92 62.24 -43.60
N ALA A 47 -51.74 62.88 -43.69
CA ALA A 47 -51.55 64.17 -44.35
C ALA A 47 -51.27 64.02 -45.86
N PHE A 48 -52.26 63.52 -46.60
CA PHE A 48 -52.20 63.40 -48.05
C PHE A 48 -53.55 63.66 -48.72
N ALA A 49 -53.52 63.99 -50.00
CA ALA A 49 -54.67 63.94 -50.88
C ALA A 49 -54.45 62.86 -51.95
N ALA A 50 -55.51 62.22 -52.43
CA ALA A 50 -55.44 61.30 -53.55
C ALA A 50 -56.38 61.75 -54.66
N THR A 51 -55.87 61.78 -55.89
CA THR A 51 -56.65 62.01 -57.10
C THR A 51 -56.41 60.87 -58.07
N GLY A 52 -57.30 60.66 -59.03
CA GLY A 52 -57.11 59.58 -59.99
C GLY A 52 -57.95 59.69 -61.25
N VAL A 53 -57.77 58.72 -62.13
CA VAL A 53 -58.57 58.57 -63.34
C VAL A 53 -59.95 58.06 -62.93
N ALA A 54 -60.95 58.94 -62.97
CA ALA A 54 -62.30 58.66 -62.49
C ALA A 54 -63.04 57.65 -63.37
N TYR A 55 -63.59 56.62 -62.74
CA TYR A 55 -64.48 55.62 -63.31
C TYR A 55 -65.79 55.61 -62.49
N ASP A 56 -66.84 55.03 -63.05
CA ASP A 56 -68.04 54.75 -62.26
C ASP A 56 -67.65 53.75 -61.15
N GLY A 57 -67.76 54.18 -59.88
CA GLY A 57 -67.42 53.38 -58.70
C GLY A 57 -66.04 53.66 -58.05
N GLY A 58 -65.18 54.51 -58.63
CA GLY A 58 -63.89 54.86 -58.00
C GLY A 58 -62.83 55.36 -59.00
N PHE A 59 -61.56 55.01 -58.76
CA PHE A 59 -60.41 55.42 -59.57
C PHE A 59 -59.60 54.21 -60.03
N GLN A 60 -59.35 54.09 -61.34
CA GLN A 60 -58.60 52.95 -61.90
C GLN A 60 -57.11 53.00 -61.56
N THR A 61 -56.56 54.20 -61.52
CA THR A 61 -55.19 54.55 -61.09
C THR A 61 -55.23 55.96 -60.51
N GLY A 62 -54.18 56.38 -59.80
CA GLY A 62 -54.13 57.73 -59.27
C GLY A 62 -52.76 58.25 -58.89
N THR A 63 -52.76 59.30 -58.08
CA THR A 63 -51.57 59.92 -57.51
C THR A 63 -51.91 60.38 -56.10
N VAL A 64 -51.08 59.95 -55.15
CA VAL A 64 -51.03 60.50 -53.80
C VAL A 64 -50.14 61.74 -53.83
N THR A 65 -50.65 62.84 -53.28
CA THR A 65 -49.92 64.08 -53.06
C THR A 65 -49.79 64.30 -51.56
N LEU A 66 -48.58 64.23 -51.03
CA LEU A 66 -48.28 64.50 -49.63
C LEU A 66 -48.41 66.01 -49.32
N ALA A 67 -48.90 66.34 -48.14
CA ALA A 67 -49.04 67.73 -47.69
C ALA A 67 -47.69 68.44 -47.45
N ALA A 68 -46.62 67.67 -47.21
CA ALA A 68 -45.26 68.15 -47.06
C ALA A 68 -44.30 67.30 -47.93
N PRO A 69 -43.22 67.89 -48.46
CA PRO A 69 -42.19 67.14 -49.18
C PRO A 69 -41.47 66.14 -48.26
N VAL A 70 -41.12 64.98 -48.82
CA VAL A 70 -40.25 63.99 -48.16
C VAL A 70 -38.80 64.17 -48.57
N ALA A 71 -37.87 63.71 -47.73
CA ALA A 71 -36.45 63.84 -47.98
C ALA A 71 -35.96 62.78 -48.98
N ALA A 72 -34.81 63.02 -49.62
CA ALA A 72 -34.19 62.00 -50.46
C ALA A 72 -33.83 60.75 -49.65
N GLY A 73 -34.30 59.59 -50.10
CA GLY A 73 -34.03 58.30 -49.48
C GLY A 73 -35.17 57.75 -48.62
N ASP A 74 -36.16 58.58 -48.25
CA ASP A 74 -37.33 58.14 -47.48
C ASP A 74 -38.11 57.09 -48.30
N GLN A 75 -38.51 56.01 -47.64
CA GLN A 75 -39.31 54.95 -48.22
C GLN A 75 -40.80 55.31 -48.10
N VAL A 76 -41.41 55.72 -49.21
CA VAL A 76 -42.85 56.01 -49.28
C VAL A 76 -43.59 54.77 -49.76
N ARG A 77 -44.32 54.12 -48.85
CA ARG A 77 -45.18 52.98 -49.16
C ARG A 77 -46.62 53.44 -49.25
N ILE A 78 -47.29 53.08 -50.34
CA ILE A 78 -48.72 53.30 -50.52
C ILE A 78 -49.38 51.95 -50.64
N SER A 79 -50.39 51.69 -49.82
CA SER A 79 -51.18 50.47 -49.84
C SER A 79 -52.67 50.78 -49.84
N ARG A 80 -53.47 49.89 -50.41
CA ARG A 80 -54.92 49.91 -50.24
C ARG A 80 -55.28 49.16 -48.98
N ALA A 81 -56.14 49.76 -48.17
CA ALA A 81 -56.70 49.16 -46.97
C ALA A 81 -58.17 49.56 -46.87
N ILE A 82 -59.03 48.81 -47.57
CA ILE A 82 -60.47 49.05 -47.52
C ILE A 82 -61.01 48.57 -46.17
N GLU A 83 -61.69 49.46 -45.43
CA GLU A 83 -62.43 49.07 -44.24
C GLU A 83 -63.52 48.04 -44.62
N ILE A 84 -63.48 46.87 -43.99
CA ILE A 84 -64.42 45.76 -44.25
C ILE A 84 -65.77 46.11 -43.63
N LYS A 85 -66.65 46.71 -44.44
CA LYS A 85 -68.02 47.04 -44.05
C LYS A 85 -68.97 46.97 -45.24
N ARG A 86 -70.23 46.65 -44.97
CA ARG A 86 -71.36 46.83 -45.90
C ARG A 86 -72.45 47.58 -45.16
N THR A 87 -72.57 48.87 -45.44
CA THR A 87 -73.51 49.78 -44.76
C THR A 87 -74.75 50.09 -45.59
N GLU A 88 -74.84 49.54 -46.80
CA GLU A 88 -75.92 49.80 -47.76
C GLU A 88 -76.48 48.48 -48.31
N ASP A 89 -77.79 48.47 -48.56
CA ASP A 89 -78.53 47.39 -49.21
C ASP A 89 -79.16 47.89 -50.51
N PHE A 90 -79.42 46.97 -51.44
CA PHE A 90 -80.24 47.31 -52.60
C PHE A 90 -81.64 47.75 -52.14
N PRO A 91 -82.20 48.85 -52.67
CA PRO A 91 -83.51 49.34 -52.27
C PRO A 91 -84.60 48.25 -52.44
N TYR A 92 -85.47 48.08 -51.44
CA TYR A 92 -86.63 47.19 -51.52
C TYR A 92 -87.93 47.88 -51.05
N PRO A 93 -89.05 47.76 -51.80
CA PRO A 93 -89.17 47.09 -53.10
C PRO A 93 -88.68 47.98 -54.27
N ALA A 94 -87.72 47.48 -55.06
CA ALA A 94 -87.31 48.13 -56.32
C ALA A 94 -87.89 47.40 -57.54
N ARG A 95 -88.26 48.15 -58.59
CA ARG A 95 -88.77 47.59 -59.86
C ARG A 95 -87.66 47.22 -60.85
N THR A 96 -86.42 47.64 -60.60
CA THR A 96 -85.23 47.40 -61.43
C THR A 96 -83.99 47.26 -60.55
N LEU A 97 -83.04 46.42 -60.94
CA LEU A 97 -81.75 46.25 -60.25
C LEU A 97 -80.80 47.39 -60.61
N ASP A 98 -80.21 48.06 -59.61
CA ASP A 98 -79.15 49.04 -59.84
C ASP A 98 -77.84 48.32 -60.18
N ILE A 99 -77.59 48.14 -61.48
CA ILE A 99 -76.40 47.47 -62.02
C ILE A 99 -75.12 48.24 -61.62
N LYS A 100 -75.18 49.57 -61.45
CA LYS A 100 -74.02 50.38 -61.07
C LYS A 100 -73.64 50.12 -59.61
N ALA A 101 -74.62 50.17 -58.71
CA ALA A 101 -74.40 49.83 -57.31
C ALA A 101 -73.92 48.37 -57.15
N LEU A 102 -74.46 47.44 -57.94
CA LEU A 102 -74.03 46.05 -57.94
C LEU A 102 -72.57 45.89 -58.37
N ASN A 103 -72.17 46.46 -59.50
CA ASN A 103 -70.79 46.38 -59.96
C ASN A 103 -69.83 47.04 -58.94
N THR A 104 -70.18 48.21 -58.39
CA THR A 104 -69.37 48.87 -57.36
C THR A 104 -69.22 47.99 -56.11
N GLY A 105 -70.29 47.31 -55.68
CA GLY A 105 -70.26 46.37 -54.56
C GLY A 105 -69.37 45.14 -54.82
N LEU A 106 -69.48 44.55 -56.01
CA LEU A 106 -68.65 43.40 -56.41
C LEU A 106 -67.17 43.78 -56.51
N ASP A 107 -66.86 44.93 -57.12
CA ASP A 107 -65.49 45.45 -57.20
C ASP A 107 -64.90 45.68 -55.81
N ARG A 108 -65.67 46.25 -54.87
CA ARG A 108 -65.20 46.48 -53.49
C ARG A 108 -64.91 45.16 -52.77
N ILE A 109 -65.71 44.13 -52.98
CA ILE A 109 -65.47 42.78 -52.42
C ILE A 109 -64.17 42.18 -52.99
N VAL A 110 -63.97 42.23 -54.30
CA VAL A 110 -62.75 41.72 -54.95
C VAL A 110 -61.50 42.46 -54.45
N ALA A 111 -61.61 43.78 -54.28
CA ALA A 111 -60.52 44.59 -53.74
C ALA A 111 -60.18 44.25 -52.29
N ILE A 112 -61.18 44.03 -51.42
CA ILE A 112 -60.98 43.57 -50.04
C ILE A 112 -60.27 42.20 -50.01
N LEU A 113 -60.64 41.28 -50.91
CA LEU A 113 -59.99 39.97 -50.99
C LEU A 113 -58.51 40.08 -51.38
N GLN A 114 -58.16 41.00 -52.30
CA GLN A 114 -56.75 41.27 -52.64
C GLN A 114 -55.97 41.84 -51.45
N ASP A 115 -56.58 42.74 -50.67
CA ASP A 115 -55.95 43.36 -49.49
C ASP A 115 -55.68 42.30 -48.39
N ILE A 116 -56.63 41.38 -48.14
CA ILE A 116 -56.46 40.25 -47.20
C ILE A 116 -55.33 39.31 -47.63
N MET A 117 -55.27 38.94 -48.91
CA MET A 117 -54.22 38.06 -49.43
C MET A 117 -52.83 38.65 -49.21
N LEU A 118 -52.67 39.96 -49.39
CA LEU A 118 -51.40 40.65 -49.17
C LEU A 118 -50.97 40.58 -47.69
N ALA A 119 -51.89 40.82 -46.76
CA ALA A 119 -51.60 40.78 -45.32
C ALA A 119 -51.11 39.39 -44.85
N LEU A 120 -51.72 38.31 -45.35
CA LEU A 120 -51.31 36.94 -45.00
C LEU A 120 -49.89 36.60 -45.48
N THR A 121 -49.51 37.07 -46.68
CA THR A 121 -48.17 36.80 -47.23
C THR A 121 -47.04 37.50 -46.48
N ASP A 122 -47.30 38.67 -45.89
CA ASP A 122 -46.28 39.40 -45.11
C ASP A 122 -46.04 38.77 -43.73
N GLU A 123 -47.07 38.19 -43.08
CA GLU A 123 -46.93 37.49 -41.79
C GLU A 123 -46.19 36.14 -41.92
N GLU A 124 -46.35 35.43 -43.04
CA GLU A 124 -45.68 34.14 -43.29
C GLU A 124 -44.16 34.29 -43.48
N ALA A 125 -43.69 35.41 -44.04
CA ALA A 125 -42.27 35.69 -44.21
C ALA A 125 -41.54 35.93 -42.88
N ALA A 126 -42.20 36.58 -41.90
CA ALA A 126 -41.64 36.81 -40.57
C ALA A 126 -41.60 35.54 -39.70
N ARG A 127 -42.56 34.63 -39.91
CA ARG A 127 -42.71 33.41 -39.10
C ARG A 127 -41.71 32.30 -39.47
N LEU A 128 -41.18 32.23 -40.69
CA LEU A 128 -40.30 31.13 -41.12
C LEU A 128 -38.83 31.27 -40.71
N ALA A 129 -38.33 32.47 -40.43
CA ALA A 129 -36.91 32.70 -40.12
C ALA A 129 -36.47 32.20 -38.72
N GLY A 130 -37.41 31.99 -37.78
CA GLY A 130 -37.11 31.66 -36.38
C GLY A 130 -37.08 30.17 -35.99
N PHE A 131 -37.58 29.24 -36.82
CA PHE A 131 -37.92 27.86 -36.39
C PHE A 131 -37.01 26.74 -36.92
N LEU A 132 -35.90 27.06 -37.58
CA LEU A 132 -35.03 26.03 -38.20
C LEU A 132 -33.92 25.49 -37.29
N ARG A 133 -33.79 25.95 -36.04
CA ARG A 133 -32.69 25.57 -35.13
C ARG A 133 -33.08 25.20 -33.70
N THR A 134 -34.35 24.85 -33.45
CA THR A 134 -34.84 24.53 -32.09
C THR A 134 -35.33 23.08 -31.97
N LEU A 135 -35.16 22.51 -30.78
CA LEU A 135 -35.76 21.23 -30.39
C LEU A 135 -37.28 21.41 -30.34
N ARG A 136 -38.04 20.65 -31.15
CA ARG A 136 -39.50 20.75 -31.21
C ARG A 136 -40.16 19.70 -30.32
N VAL A 137 -41.26 20.09 -29.68
CA VAL A 137 -42.23 19.21 -29.00
C VAL A 137 -43.53 19.27 -29.83
N PRO A 138 -44.37 18.20 -29.87
CA PRO A 138 -45.62 18.23 -30.63
C PRO A 138 -46.54 19.41 -30.26
N GLU A 139 -47.33 19.87 -31.23
CA GLU A 139 -48.25 20.99 -31.05
C GLU A 139 -49.28 20.66 -29.97
N GLY A 140 -49.42 21.53 -28.95
CA GLY A 140 -50.29 21.33 -27.79
C GLY A 140 -49.58 20.92 -26.48
N PHE A 141 -48.26 20.67 -26.50
CA PHE A 141 -47.45 20.47 -25.29
C PHE A 141 -46.69 21.73 -24.90
N ALA A 142 -47.15 22.43 -23.85
CA ALA A 142 -46.37 23.46 -23.18
C ALA A 142 -45.42 22.77 -22.19
N VAL A 143 -44.25 22.33 -22.65
CA VAL A 143 -43.17 22.01 -21.72
C VAL A 143 -42.33 23.26 -21.52
N GLU A 144 -42.56 23.93 -20.39
CA GLU A 144 -41.69 25.00 -19.94
C GLU A 144 -40.36 24.39 -19.48
N LEU A 145 -39.24 24.82 -20.07
CA LEU A 145 -37.93 24.45 -19.53
C LEU A 145 -37.82 24.99 -18.10
N PRO A 146 -37.27 24.23 -17.14
CA PRO A 146 -37.06 24.73 -15.79
C PRO A 146 -36.29 26.06 -15.78
N GLU A 147 -36.39 26.84 -14.71
CA GLU A 147 -35.73 28.14 -14.61
C GLU A 147 -34.21 28.06 -14.93
N ALA A 148 -33.64 29.16 -15.43
CA ALA A 148 -32.23 29.20 -15.83
C ALA A 148 -31.26 28.77 -14.71
N ALA A 149 -31.59 29.11 -13.46
CA ALA A 149 -30.83 28.70 -12.28
C ALA A 149 -30.81 27.16 -12.10
N LEU A 150 -31.93 26.48 -12.40
CA LEU A 150 -32.04 25.03 -12.32
C LEU A 150 -31.31 24.33 -13.48
N ARG A 151 -31.12 25.01 -14.61
CA ARG A 151 -30.43 24.50 -15.82
C ARG A 151 -28.92 24.73 -15.85
N ALA A 152 -28.38 25.60 -15.01
CA ALA A 152 -26.96 25.91 -15.02
C ALA A 152 -26.11 24.67 -14.67
N ASN A 153 -25.13 24.32 -15.51
CA ASN A 153 -24.24 23.15 -15.36
C ASN A 153 -25.00 21.80 -15.25
N ARG A 154 -26.05 21.63 -16.06
CA ARG A 154 -26.89 20.42 -16.10
C ARG A 154 -27.05 19.90 -17.54
N LEU A 155 -27.38 18.62 -17.68
CA LEU A 155 -27.66 17.99 -18.96
C LEU A 155 -29.16 18.08 -19.28
N ALA A 156 -29.51 18.19 -20.56
CA ALA A 156 -30.88 18.03 -21.04
C ALA A 156 -31.21 16.52 -21.16
N GLY A 157 -32.35 16.10 -20.63
CA GLY A 157 -32.83 14.71 -20.71
C GLY A 157 -34.36 14.63 -20.74
N PHE A 158 -34.89 13.40 -20.69
CA PHE A 158 -36.32 13.14 -20.63
C PHE A 158 -36.64 12.15 -19.50
N ASP A 159 -37.75 12.33 -18.80
CA ASP A 159 -38.21 11.38 -17.77
C ASP A 159 -38.90 10.14 -18.39
N SER A 160 -39.43 9.25 -17.54
CA SER A 160 -40.12 8.02 -17.98
C SER A 160 -41.41 8.27 -18.76
N THR A 161 -41.93 9.50 -18.77
CA THR A 161 -43.11 9.92 -19.55
C THR A 161 -42.72 10.67 -20.83
N GLY A 162 -41.42 10.86 -21.08
CA GLY A 162 -40.91 11.61 -22.22
C GLY A 162 -40.93 13.13 -22.01
N ALA A 163 -41.18 13.62 -20.78
CA ALA A 163 -41.15 15.05 -20.49
C ALA A 163 -39.70 15.53 -20.35
N PRO A 164 -39.33 16.68 -20.97
CA PRO A 164 -38.02 17.29 -20.79
C PRO A 164 -37.71 17.57 -19.31
N ILE A 165 -36.59 17.03 -18.84
CA ILE A 165 -36.07 17.27 -17.51
C ILE A 165 -34.64 17.78 -17.59
N VAL A 166 -34.21 18.36 -16.48
CA VAL A 166 -32.84 18.82 -16.29
C VAL A 166 -32.15 17.84 -15.37
N MET A 167 -31.13 17.17 -15.90
CA MET A 167 -30.42 16.14 -15.17
C MET A 167 -29.16 16.73 -14.55
N VAL A 168 -28.97 16.49 -13.25
CA VAL A 168 -27.64 16.62 -12.65
C VAL A 168 -26.70 15.70 -13.43
N PRO A 169 -25.50 16.14 -13.83
CA PRO A 169 -24.43 15.24 -14.19
C PRO A 169 -24.00 14.50 -12.92
N GLY A 170 -24.89 13.68 -12.35
CA GLY A 170 -24.55 12.73 -11.31
C GLY A 170 -23.77 11.61 -11.98
N SER A 171 -22.55 11.35 -11.51
CA SER A 171 -21.65 10.25 -11.90
C SER A 171 -22.05 9.56 -13.20
N ALA A 172 -21.53 10.05 -14.32
CA ALA A 172 -21.87 9.68 -15.70
C ALA A 172 -21.75 8.16 -16.01
N SER A 173 -22.69 7.37 -15.50
CA SER A 173 -22.84 5.94 -15.76
C SER A 173 -24.32 5.59 -15.77
N VAL A 174 -25.05 6.19 -16.70
CA VAL A 174 -26.44 5.82 -16.99
C VAL A 174 -26.48 4.64 -17.98
N THR A 175 -25.37 4.38 -18.67
CA THR A 175 -25.22 3.29 -19.64
C THR A 175 -24.01 2.42 -19.31
N THR A 176 -24.13 1.12 -19.56
CA THR A 176 -23.00 0.19 -19.43
C THR A 176 -22.03 0.37 -20.59
N VAL A 177 -20.74 0.18 -20.31
CA VAL A 177 -19.68 0.17 -21.32
C VAL A 177 -18.95 -1.16 -21.30
N THR A 178 -18.60 -1.63 -22.49
CA THR A 178 -17.70 -2.75 -22.70
C THR A 178 -16.33 -2.15 -22.95
N ALA A 179 -15.40 -2.32 -22.00
CA ALA A 179 -14.01 -1.97 -22.24
C ALA A 179 -13.47 -2.84 -23.39
N ALA A 180 -12.51 -2.32 -24.15
CA ALA A 180 -11.79 -3.13 -25.13
C ALA A 180 -11.30 -4.44 -24.48
N ASP A 181 -11.42 -5.54 -25.21
CA ASP A 181 -11.04 -6.89 -24.76
C ASP A 181 -11.83 -7.45 -23.55
N SER A 182 -12.93 -6.79 -23.13
CA SER A 182 -13.88 -7.33 -22.15
C SER A 182 -15.14 -7.90 -22.82
N LEU A 183 -15.75 -8.91 -22.22
CA LEU A 183 -16.97 -9.56 -22.75
C LEU A 183 -18.27 -9.08 -22.09
N ILE A 184 -18.19 -8.49 -20.89
CA ILE A 184 -19.36 -8.13 -20.08
C ILE A 184 -19.45 -6.60 -19.99
N PRO A 185 -20.49 -5.97 -20.55
CA PRO A 185 -20.78 -4.56 -20.34
C PRO A 185 -21.05 -4.28 -18.87
N ARG A 186 -20.44 -3.23 -18.32
CA ARG A 186 -20.61 -2.82 -16.91
C ARG A 186 -20.64 -1.30 -16.81
N LEU A 187 -21.29 -0.78 -15.77
CA LEU A 187 -21.24 0.67 -15.48
C LEU A 187 -19.80 1.08 -15.20
N LEU A 188 -19.38 2.28 -15.66
CA LEU A 188 -18.06 2.81 -15.28
C LEU A 188 -17.99 2.99 -13.77
N ALA A 189 -19.09 3.37 -13.12
CA ALA A 189 -19.19 3.43 -11.66
C ALA A 189 -18.81 2.10 -10.99
N ASP A 190 -19.32 0.96 -11.50
CA ASP A 190 -19.00 -0.35 -10.94
C ASP A 190 -17.55 -0.77 -11.18
N ARG A 191 -16.99 -0.37 -12.33
CA ARG A 191 -15.58 -0.65 -12.68
C ARG A 191 -14.63 0.16 -11.81
N PHE A 192 -14.86 1.46 -11.69
CA PHE A 192 -14.03 2.33 -10.86
C PHE A 192 -14.21 2.06 -9.37
N ALA A 193 -15.36 1.54 -8.95
CA ALA A 193 -15.58 1.13 -7.57
C ALA A 193 -14.97 -0.23 -7.21
N GLU A 194 -14.32 -0.99 -8.11
CA GLU A 194 -13.75 -2.31 -7.79
C GLU A 194 -12.74 -2.27 -6.64
N ARG A 195 -12.01 -1.17 -6.54
CA ARG A 195 -11.09 -0.86 -5.44
C ARG A 195 -11.41 0.54 -4.94
N VAL A 196 -11.03 0.86 -3.71
CA VAL A 196 -11.05 2.25 -3.24
C VAL A 196 -9.72 2.86 -3.63
N ASN A 197 -9.74 3.85 -4.51
CA ASN A 197 -8.53 4.52 -4.98
C ASN A 197 -8.19 5.70 -4.07
N LEU A 198 -7.00 5.72 -3.51
CA LEU A 198 -6.55 6.79 -2.60
C LEU A 198 -6.60 8.18 -3.26
N ARG A 199 -6.36 8.29 -4.58
CA ARG A 199 -6.44 9.56 -5.31
C ARG A 199 -7.86 10.13 -5.46
N ASP A 200 -8.89 9.34 -5.18
CA ASP A 200 -10.26 9.86 -5.13
C ASP A 200 -10.50 10.70 -3.86
N TYR A 201 -9.58 10.60 -2.88
CA TYR A 201 -9.66 11.26 -1.57
C TYR A 201 -8.47 12.18 -1.27
N CYS A 202 -7.34 11.98 -1.94
CA CYS A 202 -6.05 12.61 -1.65
C CYS A 202 -5.40 13.22 -2.89
N VAL A 203 -4.51 14.19 -2.69
CA VAL A 203 -3.74 14.84 -3.76
C VAL A 203 -2.49 14.02 -4.12
N GLY A 204 -1.72 13.56 -3.13
CA GLY A 204 -0.55 12.70 -3.36
C GLY A 204 0.67 13.42 -3.96
N ASP A 205 0.85 14.70 -3.65
CA ASP A 205 1.94 15.57 -4.16
C ASP A 205 3.15 15.71 -3.20
N GLY A 206 3.10 15.05 -2.04
CA GLY A 206 4.12 15.09 -0.98
C GLY A 206 4.13 16.34 -0.12
N THR A 207 3.29 17.33 -0.45
CA THR A 207 3.24 18.65 0.21
C THR A 207 1.93 18.84 0.95
N THR A 208 0.82 18.57 0.28
CA THR A 208 -0.55 18.62 0.79
C THR A 208 -0.74 17.63 1.91
N ASP A 209 -1.40 18.05 2.99
CA ASP A 209 -1.78 17.15 4.08
C ASP A 209 -2.95 16.26 3.64
N ASP A 210 -2.63 15.02 3.28
CA ASP A 210 -3.57 14.04 2.78
C ASP A 210 -4.26 13.24 3.89
N THR A 211 -4.02 13.55 5.18
CA THR A 211 -4.43 12.72 6.32
C THR A 211 -5.93 12.43 6.36
N ALA A 212 -6.76 13.47 6.25
CA ALA A 212 -8.22 13.32 6.32
C ALA A 212 -8.76 12.48 5.15
N GLY A 213 -8.22 12.72 3.95
CA GLY A 213 -8.56 11.95 2.75
C GLY A 213 -8.15 10.48 2.88
N ALA A 214 -6.92 10.22 3.36
CA ALA A 214 -6.40 8.88 3.50
C ALA A 214 -7.18 8.07 4.55
N GLN A 215 -7.55 8.71 5.66
CA GLN A 215 -8.40 8.09 6.67
C GLN A 215 -9.81 7.80 6.13
N ALA A 216 -10.39 8.70 5.32
CA ALA A 216 -11.68 8.47 4.67
C ALA A 216 -11.63 7.31 3.66
N ALA A 217 -10.57 7.24 2.85
CA ALA A 217 -10.34 6.16 1.90
C ALA A 217 -10.18 4.81 2.60
N LEU A 218 -9.38 4.74 3.67
CA LEU A 218 -9.22 3.54 4.49
C LEU A 218 -10.55 3.08 5.09
N THR A 219 -11.29 4.00 5.72
CA THR A 219 -12.61 3.71 6.28
C THR A 219 -13.56 3.17 5.23
N ARG A 220 -13.60 3.78 4.03
CA ARG A 220 -14.44 3.32 2.93
C ARG A 220 -14.04 1.93 2.44
N ALA A 221 -12.74 1.66 2.31
CA ALA A 221 -12.21 0.37 1.86
C ALA A 221 -12.61 -0.75 2.82
N VAL A 222 -12.44 -0.52 4.12
CA VAL A 222 -12.86 -1.45 5.19
C VAL A 222 -14.37 -1.68 5.15
N GLN A 223 -15.18 -0.62 5.12
CA GLN A 223 -16.66 -0.74 5.07
C GLN A 223 -17.15 -1.45 3.80
N ALA A 224 -16.47 -1.26 2.67
CA ALA A 224 -16.82 -1.90 1.41
C ALA A 224 -16.31 -3.34 1.29
N GLY A 225 -15.40 -3.79 2.18
CA GLY A 225 -14.67 -5.04 2.01
C GLY A 225 -13.81 -5.06 0.74
N LYS A 226 -13.22 -3.92 0.36
CA LYS A 226 -12.44 -3.75 -0.87
C LYS A 226 -10.99 -3.40 -0.57
N ALA A 227 -10.11 -3.66 -1.54
CA ALA A 227 -8.72 -3.22 -1.46
C ALA A 227 -8.64 -1.69 -1.43
N LEU A 228 -7.76 -1.15 -0.60
CA LEU A 228 -7.29 0.23 -0.71
C LEU A 228 -6.12 0.24 -1.70
N TYR A 229 -6.33 0.86 -2.85
CA TYR A 229 -5.29 1.05 -3.86
C TYR A 229 -4.64 2.42 -3.68
N VAL A 230 -3.32 2.44 -3.61
CA VAL A 230 -2.46 3.61 -3.44
C VAL A 230 -1.72 3.82 -4.76
N PRO A 231 -2.23 4.66 -5.68
CA PRO A 231 -1.52 4.93 -6.92
C PRO A 231 -0.15 5.57 -6.68
N ARG A 232 0.67 5.63 -7.73
CA ARG A 232 1.91 6.40 -7.70
C ARG A 232 1.65 7.82 -7.18
N GLY A 233 2.46 8.24 -6.22
CA GLY A 233 2.32 9.52 -5.55
C GLY A 233 3.03 9.51 -4.21
N THR A 234 3.17 10.68 -3.60
CA THR A 234 3.65 10.82 -2.23
C THR A 234 2.54 11.42 -1.39
N TYR A 235 1.99 10.66 -0.45
CA TYR A 235 0.86 11.07 0.36
C TYR A 235 1.38 11.46 1.73
N ARG A 236 1.40 12.77 2.02
CA ARG A 236 1.91 13.30 3.28
C ARG A 236 0.84 13.21 4.36
N LEU A 237 1.19 12.55 5.47
CA LEU A 237 0.28 12.22 6.56
C LEU A 237 0.77 12.85 7.86
N ARG A 238 -0.17 13.36 8.64
CA ARG A 238 0.02 14.07 9.90
C ARG A 238 -0.72 13.42 11.08
N ALA A 239 -1.19 12.18 10.89
CA ALA A 239 -1.68 11.32 11.96
C ALA A 239 -1.54 9.84 11.56
N GLN A 240 -1.58 8.95 12.56
CA GLN A 240 -1.75 7.51 12.34
C GLN A 240 -3.08 7.24 11.64
N LEU A 241 -3.09 6.30 10.69
CA LEU A 241 -4.31 5.80 10.07
C LEU A 241 -4.84 4.60 10.85
N LEU A 242 -6.10 4.63 11.24
CA LEU A 242 -6.73 3.59 12.05
C LEU A 242 -7.85 2.91 11.26
N GLY A 243 -7.88 1.58 11.24
CA GLY A 243 -8.87 0.82 10.49
C GLY A 243 -9.18 -0.54 11.09
N GLY A 244 -10.25 -1.15 10.59
CA GLY A 244 -10.58 -2.54 10.85
C GLY A 244 -9.92 -3.48 9.84
N ALA A 245 -10.62 -4.58 9.52
CA ALA A 245 -10.14 -5.62 8.62
C ALA A 245 -10.09 -5.16 7.15
N LEU A 246 -9.00 -4.50 6.76
CA LEU A 246 -8.70 -4.16 5.38
C LEU A 246 -8.24 -5.42 4.64
N PRO A 247 -8.90 -5.86 3.55
CA PRO A 247 -8.48 -7.06 2.82
C PRO A 247 -7.13 -6.90 2.14
N ALA A 248 -6.89 -5.74 1.54
CA ALA A 248 -5.64 -5.47 0.85
C ALA A 248 -5.26 -3.98 0.80
N LEU A 249 -3.96 -3.72 0.83
CA LEU A 249 -3.31 -2.44 0.62
C LEU A 249 -2.34 -2.59 -0.55
N LEU A 250 -2.70 -2.02 -1.71
CA LEU A 250 -2.01 -2.29 -2.96
C LEU A 250 -1.41 -1.01 -3.52
N GLY A 251 -0.12 -1.02 -3.87
CA GLY A 251 0.57 0.09 -4.54
C GLY A 251 1.08 -0.27 -5.93
N ASP A 252 1.54 0.74 -6.65
CA ASP A 252 2.18 0.62 -7.98
C ASP A 252 3.62 0.12 -7.89
N GLY A 253 4.16 -0.03 -6.67
CA GLY A 253 5.51 -0.52 -6.41
C GLY A 253 6.26 0.32 -5.37
N LYS A 254 7.27 -0.30 -4.76
CA LYS A 254 8.19 0.37 -3.82
C LYS A 254 8.76 1.64 -4.45
N GLY A 255 8.70 2.75 -3.73
CA GLY A 255 9.16 4.07 -4.16
C GLY A 255 8.22 4.80 -5.11
N ALA A 256 7.25 4.11 -5.73
CA ALA A 256 6.22 4.74 -6.55
C ALA A 256 5.02 5.18 -5.71
N SER A 257 4.52 4.30 -4.84
CA SER A 257 3.39 4.54 -3.95
C SER A 257 3.87 4.79 -2.52
N VAL A 258 4.04 6.06 -2.16
CA VAL A 258 4.71 6.46 -0.90
C VAL A 258 3.70 7.06 0.07
N LEU A 259 3.51 6.42 1.22
CA LEU A 259 2.84 7.02 2.38
C LEU A 259 3.94 7.56 3.31
N ILE A 260 3.93 8.88 3.55
CA ILE A 260 4.98 9.55 4.32
C ILE A 260 4.40 10.27 5.52
N TRP A 261 4.80 9.88 6.72
CA TRP A 261 4.40 10.54 7.96
C TRP A 261 5.38 11.66 8.32
N ASP A 262 4.84 12.82 8.69
CA ASP A 262 5.60 13.88 9.36
C ASP A 262 6.09 13.41 10.76
N ASP A 263 6.94 14.19 11.41
CA ASP A 263 7.52 13.85 12.71
C ASP A 263 6.46 13.79 13.83
N LEU A 264 5.93 12.60 14.11
CA LEU A 264 4.79 12.42 15.01
C LEU A 264 4.93 11.20 15.94
N PRO A 265 4.52 11.31 17.21
CA PRO A 265 4.58 10.21 18.19
C PRO A 265 3.60 9.07 17.89
N SER A 266 2.63 9.28 17.00
CA SER A 266 1.70 8.25 16.52
C SER A 266 1.62 8.34 15.00
N CYS A 267 2.20 7.36 14.33
CA CYS A 267 2.33 7.27 12.87
C CYS A 267 2.11 5.83 12.38
N GLY A 268 2.01 5.67 11.06
CA GLY A 268 1.78 4.38 10.39
C GLY A 268 0.30 4.01 10.26
N ILE A 269 0.04 2.75 9.94
CA ILE A 269 -1.31 2.19 9.77
C ILE A 269 -1.53 1.10 10.82
N SER A 270 -2.62 1.21 11.59
CA SER A 270 -3.05 0.18 12.54
C SER A 270 -4.37 -0.43 12.12
N LEU A 271 -4.37 -1.75 11.93
CA LEU A 271 -5.50 -2.52 11.44
C LEU A 271 -5.88 -3.61 12.44
N ALA A 272 -7.12 -3.57 12.93
CA ALA A 272 -7.67 -4.57 13.83
C ALA A 272 -8.54 -5.59 13.08
N TYR A 273 -8.27 -6.87 13.30
CA TYR A 273 -8.95 -8.01 12.68
C TYR A 273 -9.66 -8.81 13.78
N ALA A 274 -10.99 -8.78 13.75
CA ALA A 274 -11.84 -9.29 14.83
C ALA A 274 -12.62 -10.56 14.45
N ALA A 275 -12.56 -11.03 13.20
CA ALA A 275 -13.32 -12.18 12.72
C ALA A 275 -12.49 -13.16 11.89
N TYR A 276 -13.04 -14.37 11.73
CA TYR A 276 -12.45 -15.44 10.92
C TYR A 276 -12.33 -15.07 9.45
N GLY A 277 -11.32 -15.63 8.78
CA GLY A 277 -11.08 -15.45 7.34
C GLY A 277 -10.63 -14.04 6.95
N GLN A 278 -10.55 -13.11 7.89
CA GLN A 278 -9.99 -11.79 7.64
C GLN A 278 -8.47 -11.89 7.55
N ALA A 279 -7.91 -11.33 6.49
CA ALA A 279 -6.50 -11.35 6.19
C ALA A 279 -6.09 -10.02 5.56
N LEU A 280 -4.80 -9.73 5.66
CA LEU A 280 -4.18 -8.58 5.02
C LEU A 280 -3.24 -9.03 3.91
N HIS A 281 -3.44 -8.51 2.71
CA HIS A 281 -2.42 -8.48 1.66
C HIS A 281 -1.90 -7.06 1.46
N ALA A 282 -0.67 -6.79 1.86
CA ALA A 282 0.01 -5.52 1.58
C ALA A 282 1.07 -5.72 0.49
N GLN A 283 0.98 -4.97 -0.60
CA GLN A 283 1.87 -5.12 -1.74
C GLN A 283 2.29 -3.78 -2.33
N GLY A 284 3.58 -3.60 -2.61
CA GLY A 284 4.04 -2.51 -3.47
C GLY A 284 3.90 -1.11 -2.86
N VAL A 285 3.84 -0.98 -1.54
CA VAL A 285 3.71 0.31 -0.84
C VAL A 285 5.00 0.63 -0.07
N THR A 286 5.41 1.90 -0.12
CA THR A 286 6.48 2.44 0.72
C THR A 286 5.89 3.18 1.92
N PHE A 287 6.32 2.79 3.12
CA PHE A 287 6.01 3.44 4.39
C PHE A 287 7.24 4.23 4.82
N ARG A 288 7.14 5.56 4.81
CA ARG A 288 8.26 6.45 5.15
C ARG A 288 7.93 7.34 6.34
N GLN A 289 8.93 7.61 7.17
CA GLN A 289 8.81 8.59 8.24
C GLN A 289 9.83 9.71 8.05
N LYS A 290 9.42 10.98 8.17
CA LYS A 290 10.32 12.15 8.03
C LYS A 290 11.10 12.49 9.29
N GLY A 291 10.58 12.08 10.44
CA GLY A 291 10.95 12.64 11.72
C GLY A 291 11.57 11.66 12.68
N THR A 292 11.88 12.18 13.86
CA THR A 292 12.56 11.54 14.98
C THR A 292 11.65 10.74 15.92
N ASN A 293 10.33 10.86 15.78
CA ASN A 293 9.38 10.18 16.65
C ASN A 293 9.30 8.67 16.36
N ARG A 294 8.59 7.94 17.21
CA ARG A 294 8.65 6.48 17.26
C ARG A 294 7.26 5.89 17.03
N GLY A 295 7.07 5.09 15.99
CA GLY A 295 5.79 4.42 15.73
C GLY A 295 5.91 3.08 14.99
N THR A 296 4.78 2.45 14.71
CA THR A 296 4.73 1.18 13.95
C THR A 296 4.23 1.48 12.55
N ALA A 297 4.99 1.14 11.52
CA ALA A 297 4.63 1.48 10.14
C ALA A 297 3.37 0.73 9.67
N LEU A 298 3.33 -0.57 9.95
CA LEU A 298 2.18 -1.43 9.69
C LEU A 298 1.93 -2.36 10.88
N LEU A 299 0.82 -2.16 11.58
CA LEU A 299 0.32 -3.05 12.61
C LEU A 299 -0.88 -3.82 12.07
N ALA A 300 -0.78 -5.15 12.10
CA ALA A 300 -1.89 -6.06 11.84
C ALA A 300 -2.20 -6.87 13.11
N ASP A 301 -3.26 -6.49 13.81
CA ASP A 301 -3.64 -7.08 15.09
C ASP A 301 -4.81 -8.05 14.93
N PHE A 302 -4.55 -9.34 15.13
CA PHE A 302 -5.54 -10.43 15.05
C PHE A 302 -5.95 -10.95 16.44
N SER A 303 -5.58 -10.26 17.51
CA SER A 303 -5.80 -10.74 18.89
C SER A 303 -7.27 -10.78 19.31
N ALA A 304 -8.13 -9.97 18.66
CA ALA A 304 -9.57 -9.94 18.95
C ALA A 304 -10.35 -11.10 18.31
N ALA A 305 -9.75 -11.84 17.36
CA ALA A 305 -10.41 -12.97 16.71
C ALA A 305 -10.44 -14.20 17.65
N SER A 306 -11.58 -14.44 18.30
CA SER A 306 -11.83 -15.69 19.02
C SER A 306 -11.94 -16.84 18.02
N LEU A 307 -10.91 -17.70 17.91
CA LEU A 307 -10.93 -18.98 17.20
C LEU A 307 -11.42 -20.11 18.12
N THR A 308 -12.61 -20.62 17.86
CA THR A 308 -12.98 -22.01 18.10
C THR A 308 -12.62 -22.78 16.82
N TRP A 309 -11.90 -23.90 16.96
CA TRP A 309 -11.59 -24.82 15.84
C TRP A 309 -12.83 -25.07 14.96
N PRO A 310 -12.77 -25.11 13.60
CA PRO A 310 -11.60 -25.19 12.70
C PRO A 310 -11.54 -24.01 11.70
N GLY A 311 -10.51 -23.17 11.73
CA GLY A 311 -10.47 -22.04 10.79
C GLY A 311 -9.14 -21.32 10.73
N ILE A 312 -8.03 -22.05 10.50
CA ILE A 312 -6.73 -21.40 10.29
C ILE A 312 -6.54 -21.11 8.80
N TRP A 313 -6.48 -19.82 8.46
CA TRP A 313 -6.31 -19.29 7.12
C TRP A 313 -5.05 -18.40 7.09
N PRO A 314 -4.38 -18.21 5.93
CA PRO A 314 -3.35 -17.19 5.77
C PRO A 314 -3.86 -15.83 6.22
N ARG A 315 -3.29 -15.27 7.29
CA ARG A 315 -3.74 -13.98 7.84
C ARG A 315 -2.96 -12.79 7.28
N LEU A 316 -1.75 -13.02 6.79
CA LEU A 316 -0.87 -11.94 6.40
C LEU A 316 0.02 -12.33 5.23
N LEU A 317 0.01 -11.50 4.19
CA LEU A 317 1.04 -11.44 3.18
C LEU A 317 1.48 -9.99 3.05
N VAL A 318 2.74 -9.71 3.37
CA VAL A 318 3.38 -8.43 3.05
C VAL A 318 4.48 -8.72 2.04
N GLU A 319 4.31 -8.24 0.82
CA GLU A 319 5.25 -8.52 -0.25
C GLU A 319 5.66 -7.27 -1.02
N GLY A 320 6.94 -7.17 -1.36
CA GLY A 320 7.35 -6.08 -2.24
C GLY A 320 7.05 -4.69 -1.64
N CYS A 321 7.09 -4.52 -0.32
CA CYS A 321 6.93 -3.24 0.37
C CYS A 321 8.28 -2.68 0.85
N SER A 322 8.33 -1.38 1.12
CA SER A 322 9.51 -0.72 1.70
C SER A 322 9.14 0.00 3.00
N PHE A 323 9.99 -0.11 4.01
CA PHE A 323 9.82 0.49 5.34
C PHE A 323 11.04 1.34 5.67
N GLU A 324 10.89 2.64 5.58
CA GLU A 324 12.00 3.60 5.55
C GLU A 324 11.89 4.58 6.72
N GLY A 325 12.92 4.58 7.56
CA GLY A 325 13.17 5.66 8.53
C GLY A 325 13.61 6.96 7.83
N PRO A 326 13.81 8.04 8.60
CA PRO A 326 14.25 9.31 8.05
C PRO A 326 15.70 9.24 7.56
N ASP A 327 15.98 9.89 6.43
CA ASP A 327 17.34 10.10 5.89
C ASP A 327 18.00 11.31 6.58
N ILE A 328 18.29 11.19 7.88
CA ILE A 328 18.90 12.27 8.68
C ILE A 328 20.18 11.75 9.36
N PRO A 329 21.37 12.29 9.02
CA PRO A 329 22.68 11.80 9.52
C PRO A 329 22.97 12.03 11.01
N ALA A 330 22.13 12.76 11.76
CA ALA A 330 22.43 13.16 13.14
C ALA A 330 21.20 13.04 14.05
N GLN A 331 21.23 12.00 14.89
CA GLN A 331 20.42 11.78 16.10
C GLN A 331 18.89 11.57 15.95
N LEU A 332 18.52 10.30 16.18
CA LEU A 332 17.30 9.78 16.83
C LEU A 332 16.04 9.55 15.97
N THR A 333 15.86 8.28 15.61
CA THR A 333 14.64 7.45 15.42
C THR A 333 13.67 7.66 14.26
N GLY A 334 13.68 6.67 13.34
CA GLY A 334 12.55 6.32 12.48
C GLY A 334 11.58 5.36 13.16
N TRP A 335 11.03 4.42 12.41
CA TRP A 335 10.08 3.43 12.92
C TRP A 335 10.59 2.68 14.16
N ASN A 336 9.75 2.59 15.20
CA ASN A 336 9.94 1.61 16.27
C ASN A 336 9.78 0.21 15.72
N ILE A 337 8.76 -0.01 14.89
CA ILE A 337 8.51 -1.30 14.29
C ILE A 337 8.15 -1.10 12.83
N GLY A 338 8.81 -1.83 11.92
CA GLY A 338 8.42 -1.85 10.51
C GLY A 338 7.05 -2.54 10.37
N ILE A 339 7.04 -3.84 10.63
CA ILE A 339 5.81 -4.65 10.66
C ILE A 339 5.64 -5.25 12.06
N ASP A 340 4.51 -4.98 12.70
CA ASP A 340 4.09 -5.67 13.93
C ASP A 340 2.86 -6.52 13.63
N THR A 341 2.92 -7.79 14.04
CA THR A 341 1.78 -8.70 13.92
C THR A 341 1.49 -9.31 15.27
N VAL A 342 0.21 -9.30 15.64
CA VAL A 342 -0.26 -9.83 16.93
C VAL A 342 -1.20 -10.98 16.67
N ALA A 343 -0.89 -12.16 17.21
CA ALA A 343 -1.63 -13.41 16.95
C ALA A 343 -1.78 -13.73 15.44
N GLY A 344 -0.82 -13.30 14.61
CA GLY A 344 -0.80 -13.61 13.18
C GLY A 344 -0.49 -15.09 12.94
N ALA A 345 -1.29 -15.77 12.13
CA ALA A 345 -1.06 -17.17 11.75
C ALA A 345 -0.86 -17.26 10.24
N PHE A 346 0.02 -18.15 9.77
CA PHE A 346 0.36 -18.31 8.36
C PHE A 346 0.76 -16.97 7.72
N GLY A 347 1.60 -16.22 8.43
CA GLY A 347 2.03 -14.89 8.05
C GLY A 347 3.32 -14.93 7.23
N HIS A 348 3.34 -14.22 6.11
CA HIS A 348 4.50 -14.14 5.22
C HIS A 348 4.92 -12.69 5.01
N VAL A 349 6.20 -12.42 5.26
CA VAL A 349 6.87 -11.19 4.83
C VAL A 349 7.93 -11.58 3.81
N VAL A 350 7.79 -11.12 2.57
CA VAL A 350 8.62 -11.58 1.46
C VAL A 350 9.06 -10.45 0.53
N ASN A 351 10.31 -10.48 0.09
CA ASN A 351 10.83 -9.48 -0.85
C ASN A 351 10.59 -8.03 -0.37
N CYS A 352 10.73 -7.74 0.92
CA CYS A 352 10.52 -6.41 1.49
C CYS A 352 11.86 -5.75 1.85
N ASP A 353 11.91 -4.42 1.77
CA ASP A 353 13.07 -3.63 2.18
C ASP A 353 12.77 -2.91 3.49
N PHE A 354 13.70 -2.97 4.44
CA PHE A 354 13.61 -2.31 5.73
C PHE A 354 14.86 -1.50 5.94
N ASN A 355 14.75 -0.18 5.84
CA ASN A 355 15.84 0.74 6.01
C ASN A 355 15.59 1.56 7.27
N GLY A 356 16.29 1.20 8.35
CA GLY A 356 16.26 1.93 9.60
C GLY A 356 17.09 3.22 9.52
N VAL A 357 17.62 3.67 10.65
CA VAL A 357 18.38 4.93 10.73
C VAL A 357 19.88 4.66 10.74
N ALA A 358 20.62 5.29 9.83
CA ALA A 358 22.08 5.20 9.79
C ALA A 358 22.71 5.66 11.12
N GLY A 359 23.58 4.84 11.71
CA GLY A 359 24.24 5.10 13.01
C GLY A 359 23.57 4.44 14.23
N ALA A 360 22.56 3.60 14.01
CA ALA A 360 21.74 2.99 15.05
C ALA A 360 22.37 1.85 15.90
N PRO A 361 23.29 0.98 15.45
CA PRO A 361 23.41 -0.33 16.10
C PRO A 361 24.08 -0.34 17.48
N HIS A 362 24.57 0.80 18.00
CA HIS A 362 25.37 0.83 19.23
C HIS A 362 25.29 2.11 20.09
N THR A 363 24.47 3.11 19.75
CA THR A 363 24.44 4.41 20.45
C THR A 363 23.46 4.49 21.61
N GLY A 364 22.98 3.36 22.14
CA GLY A 364 22.02 3.36 23.26
C GLY A 364 20.62 3.85 22.87
N LEU A 365 20.25 3.75 21.59
CA LEU A 365 18.89 4.01 21.12
C LEU A 365 17.91 3.16 21.92
N ALA A 366 16.78 3.75 22.36
CA ALA A 366 15.88 3.07 23.28
C ALA A 366 15.49 1.68 22.76
N ARG A 367 15.83 0.68 23.58
CA ARG A 367 15.66 -0.76 23.36
C ARG A 367 14.28 -1.07 22.77
N GLY A 368 14.24 -1.77 21.64
CA GLY A 368 13.02 -2.37 21.09
C GLY A 368 12.67 -2.01 19.64
N ALA A 369 13.57 -1.41 18.85
CA ALA A 369 13.27 -1.16 17.44
C ALA A 369 13.39 -2.44 16.58
N VAL A 370 12.30 -2.92 15.98
CA VAL A 370 12.26 -4.22 15.27
C VAL A 370 11.80 -4.04 13.83
N ALA A 371 12.55 -4.54 12.85
CA ALA A 371 12.12 -4.42 11.45
C ALA A 371 10.85 -5.25 11.20
N VAL A 372 10.87 -6.53 11.59
CA VAL A 372 9.72 -7.44 11.50
C VAL A 372 9.51 -8.16 12.82
N ARG A 373 8.31 -8.01 13.39
CA ARG A 373 7.89 -8.69 14.60
C ARG A 373 6.64 -9.53 14.41
N PHE A 374 6.77 -10.81 14.73
CA PHE A 374 5.62 -11.69 14.99
C PHE A 374 5.55 -11.95 16.48
N ARG A 375 4.40 -11.67 17.09
CA ARG A 375 4.23 -11.90 18.52
C ARG A 375 2.87 -12.49 18.91
N GLY A 376 2.91 -13.34 19.92
CA GLY A 376 1.72 -13.85 20.58
C GLY A 376 1.03 -12.85 21.51
N THR A 377 -0.11 -13.25 22.05
CA THR A 377 -0.81 -12.55 23.13
C THR A 377 -0.39 -13.14 24.49
N ALA A 378 -0.36 -12.30 25.52
CA ALA A 378 -0.01 -12.74 26.86
C ALA A 378 -1.00 -13.78 27.39
N GLY A 379 -0.51 -14.96 27.81
CA GLY A 379 -1.34 -16.06 28.33
C GLY A 379 -2.17 -16.81 27.28
N GLY A 380 -1.88 -16.62 25.99
CA GLY A 380 -2.61 -17.25 24.89
C GLY A 380 -2.36 -18.75 24.78
N LEU A 381 -3.27 -19.57 25.32
CA LEU A 381 -3.28 -21.02 25.11
C LEU A 381 -3.81 -21.33 23.69
N TYR A 382 -2.90 -21.58 22.74
CA TYR A 382 -3.16 -22.12 21.39
C TYR A 382 -4.18 -21.40 20.49
N HIS A 383 -3.77 -21.10 19.26
CA HIS A 383 -4.57 -20.58 18.13
C HIS A 383 -5.27 -19.20 18.34
N ASN A 384 -5.63 -18.81 19.57
CA ASN A 384 -6.20 -17.49 19.93
C ASN A 384 -5.18 -16.47 20.45
N GLY A 385 -3.91 -16.70 20.13
CA GLY A 385 -2.83 -15.97 20.76
C GLY A 385 -1.42 -16.46 20.45
N HIS A 386 -1.27 -17.64 19.84
CA HIS A 386 0.02 -18.20 19.49
C HIS A 386 0.21 -18.18 17.96
N PRO A 387 1.00 -17.23 17.41
CA PRO A 387 1.37 -17.22 16.00
C PRO A 387 1.93 -18.58 15.55
N VAL A 388 1.47 -19.07 14.39
CA VAL A 388 1.93 -20.32 13.79
C VAL A 388 2.36 -20.08 12.34
N TYR A 389 3.38 -20.79 11.86
CA TYR A 389 3.82 -20.74 10.46
C TYR A 389 4.12 -19.33 9.94
N CYS A 390 4.94 -18.59 10.69
CA CYS A 390 5.34 -17.23 10.32
C CYS A 390 6.69 -17.24 9.61
N THR A 391 6.76 -16.67 8.40
CA THR A 391 7.96 -16.67 7.57
C THR A 391 8.41 -15.25 7.23
N VAL A 392 9.70 -14.98 7.38
CA VAL A 392 10.37 -13.81 6.80
C VAL A 392 11.40 -14.30 5.80
N SER A 393 11.27 -13.89 4.53
CA SER A 393 12.18 -14.37 3.50
C SER A 393 12.52 -13.38 2.40
N ARG A 394 13.75 -13.43 1.89
CA ARG A 394 14.21 -12.57 0.78
C ARG A 394 14.06 -11.08 1.08
N CYS A 395 14.16 -10.70 2.36
CA CYS A 395 14.08 -9.31 2.78
C CYS A 395 15.49 -8.72 2.94
N ASN A 396 15.60 -7.43 2.64
CA ASN A 396 16.78 -6.63 2.95
C ASN A 396 16.48 -5.81 4.21
N ILE A 397 17.24 -5.99 5.28
CA ILE A 397 17.00 -5.37 6.58
C ILE A 397 18.29 -4.71 7.04
N ASN A 398 18.29 -3.38 7.10
CA ASN A 398 19.48 -2.58 7.37
C ASN A 398 19.24 -1.58 8.49
N ASN A 399 20.21 -1.37 9.38
CA ASN A 399 20.18 -0.28 10.36
C ASN A 399 19.02 -0.35 11.37
N TRP A 400 18.62 -1.56 11.75
CA TRP A 400 17.63 -1.81 12.80
C TRP A 400 18.28 -2.30 14.07
N GLN A 401 17.61 -2.13 15.21
CA GLN A 401 18.12 -2.74 16.43
C GLN A 401 17.98 -4.26 16.38
N VAL A 402 16.77 -4.74 16.09
CA VAL A 402 16.50 -6.16 15.83
C VAL A 402 16.01 -6.32 14.41
N GLY A 403 16.64 -7.21 13.63
CA GLY A 403 16.19 -7.50 12.28
C GLY A 403 14.83 -8.20 12.27
N VAL A 404 14.81 -9.44 12.75
CA VAL A 404 13.58 -10.25 12.84
C VAL A 404 13.38 -10.73 14.27
N HIS A 405 12.16 -10.58 14.79
CA HIS A 405 11.80 -11.06 16.12
C HIS A 405 10.53 -11.92 16.08
N PHE A 406 10.66 -13.19 16.46
CA PHE A 406 9.56 -14.10 16.73
C PHE A 406 9.38 -14.26 18.25
N SER A 407 8.22 -13.93 18.79
CA SER A 407 7.95 -13.98 20.22
C SER A 407 6.68 -14.77 20.54
N GLY A 408 6.80 -15.90 21.25
CA GLY A 408 5.66 -16.79 21.52
C GLY A 408 5.04 -17.34 20.24
N CYS A 409 5.88 -17.72 19.28
CA CYS A 409 5.47 -18.19 17.95
C CYS A 409 5.94 -19.64 17.73
N GLU A 410 5.19 -20.42 16.96
CA GLU A 410 5.53 -21.80 16.57
C GLU A 410 5.67 -21.93 15.05
N GLY A 411 6.59 -22.79 14.59
CA GLY A 411 6.74 -23.04 13.16
C GLY A 411 7.34 -21.86 12.40
N VAL A 412 8.29 -21.13 13.00
CA VAL A 412 8.80 -19.89 12.44
C VAL A 412 10.01 -20.11 11.53
N VAL A 413 10.10 -19.30 10.48
CA VAL A 413 11.15 -19.43 9.47
C VAL A 413 11.72 -18.05 9.13
N ALA A 414 13.04 -17.90 9.27
CA ALA A 414 13.79 -16.80 8.70
C ALA A 414 14.75 -17.36 7.65
N ARG A 415 14.54 -17.03 6.37
CA ARG A 415 15.37 -17.58 5.31
C ARG A 415 15.74 -16.61 4.19
N ASP A 416 16.91 -16.81 3.60
CA ASP A 416 17.35 -16.08 2.42
C ASP A 416 17.30 -14.54 2.60
N ASN A 417 17.48 -14.03 3.82
CA ASN A 417 17.45 -12.60 4.11
C ASN A 417 18.86 -12.00 4.14
N SER A 418 18.98 -10.73 3.78
CA SER A 418 20.17 -9.92 4.03
C SER A 418 19.88 -8.98 5.21
N ILE A 419 20.49 -9.22 6.36
CA ILE A 419 20.26 -8.50 7.62
C ILE A 419 21.58 -7.87 8.06
N VAL A 420 21.80 -6.59 7.80
CA VAL A 420 23.09 -5.95 8.04
C VAL A 420 23.00 -4.69 8.90
N GLU A 421 24.10 -4.39 9.58
CA GLU A 421 24.21 -3.22 10.46
C GLU A 421 23.14 -3.19 11.56
N VAL A 422 22.88 -4.34 12.16
CA VAL A 422 21.90 -4.48 13.25
C VAL A 422 22.57 -4.71 14.61
N GLU A 423 21.86 -4.44 15.71
CA GLU A 423 22.33 -4.85 17.04
C GLU A 423 22.17 -6.37 17.20
N ARG A 424 21.00 -6.89 16.82
CA ARG A 424 20.67 -8.32 16.80
C ARG A 424 20.02 -8.71 15.47
N GLY A 425 20.46 -9.82 14.87
CA GLY A 425 19.95 -10.30 13.60
C GLY A 425 18.56 -10.91 13.70
N ILE A 426 18.52 -12.18 14.09
CA ILE A 426 17.29 -12.98 14.20
C ILE A 426 17.14 -13.41 15.66
N VAL A 427 16.02 -13.01 16.26
CA VAL A 427 15.68 -13.31 17.65
C VAL A 427 14.41 -14.15 17.68
N ALA A 428 14.44 -15.24 18.45
CA ALA A 428 13.30 -16.11 18.63
C ALA A 428 13.16 -16.49 20.10
N THR A 429 12.02 -16.14 20.70
CA THR A 429 11.72 -16.46 22.10
C THR A 429 10.46 -17.32 22.17
N GLY A 430 10.56 -18.53 22.74
CA GLY A 430 9.42 -19.39 23.02
C GLY A 430 8.51 -18.80 24.11
N ASP A 431 7.31 -19.38 24.24
CA ASP A 431 6.38 -19.04 25.32
C ASP A 431 6.72 -19.86 26.58
N THR A 432 7.06 -19.17 27.67
CA THR A 432 7.45 -19.79 28.95
C THR A 432 6.26 -19.98 29.89
N THR A 433 5.02 -19.73 29.44
CA THR A 433 3.82 -19.83 30.28
C THR A 433 3.59 -21.30 30.72
N PRO A 434 3.48 -21.60 32.03
CA PRO A 434 3.27 -22.97 32.51
C PRO A 434 2.02 -23.61 31.88
N GLY A 435 2.16 -24.77 31.25
CA GLY A 435 1.07 -25.47 30.57
C GLY A 435 0.78 -25.00 29.15
N ALA A 436 1.44 -23.93 28.66
CA ALA A 436 1.56 -23.67 27.24
C ALA A 436 2.45 -24.77 26.66
N GLY A 437 1.86 -25.90 26.24
CA GLY A 437 2.59 -27.01 25.63
C GLY A 437 3.24 -26.68 24.28
N ALA A 438 3.42 -25.39 23.97
CA ALA A 438 4.12 -24.95 22.77
C ALA A 438 5.53 -25.51 22.84
N ARG A 439 5.80 -26.37 21.87
CA ARG A 439 7.10 -26.91 21.52
C ARG A 439 7.50 -26.20 20.22
N PRO A 440 7.86 -24.91 20.28
CA PRO A 440 7.99 -24.11 19.08
C PRO A 440 9.25 -24.48 18.30
N PHE A 441 9.05 -24.61 17.00
CA PHE A 441 10.08 -24.86 16.00
C PHE A 441 10.59 -23.54 15.39
N ILE A 442 11.90 -23.48 15.14
CA ILE A 442 12.52 -22.43 14.33
C ILE A 442 13.46 -23.00 13.26
N LEU A 443 13.37 -22.45 12.05
CA LEU A 443 14.34 -22.60 10.97
C LEU A 443 14.98 -21.26 10.62
N VAL A 444 16.31 -21.19 10.72
CA VAL A 444 17.15 -20.09 10.25
C VAL A 444 18.05 -20.61 9.13
N GLU A 445 17.77 -20.23 7.89
CA GLU A 445 18.43 -20.82 6.71
C GLU A 445 18.88 -19.79 5.65
N GLY A 446 20.11 -19.88 5.17
CA GLY A 446 20.52 -19.10 3.99
C GLY A 446 20.58 -17.58 4.20
N ASN A 447 20.61 -17.12 5.46
CA ASN A 447 20.65 -15.69 5.76
C ASN A 447 22.08 -15.17 5.78
N HIS A 448 22.24 -13.91 5.39
CA HIS A 448 23.45 -13.12 5.55
C HIS A 448 23.23 -12.12 6.69
N VAL A 449 23.94 -12.28 7.82
CA VAL A 449 23.70 -11.51 9.05
C VAL A 449 24.98 -10.84 9.55
N ASN A 450 24.95 -9.51 9.60
CA ASN A 450 25.98 -8.66 10.19
C ASN A 450 25.43 -7.97 11.43
N ALA A 451 25.89 -8.35 12.62
CA ALA A 451 25.37 -7.81 13.87
C ALA A 451 26.45 -7.34 14.86
N TYR A 452 26.04 -6.45 15.76
CA TYR A 452 26.87 -5.89 16.83
C TYR A 452 26.94 -6.80 18.06
N LEU A 453 25.82 -7.36 18.52
CA LEU A 453 25.77 -8.23 19.70
C LEU A 453 25.49 -9.69 19.37
N GLU A 454 24.43 -9.99 18.61
CA GLU A 454 24.03 -11.38 18.36
C GLU A 454 23.52 -11.55 16.92
N ASN A 455 24.08 -12.48 16.14
CA ASN A 455 23.54 -12.72 14.80
C ASN A 455 22.24 -13.55 14.88
N VAL A 456 22.25 -14.64 15.65
CA VAL A 456 21.08 -15.49 15.90
C VAL A 456 20.97 -15.74 17.41
N ALA A 457 19.83 -15.40 18.00
CA ALA A 457 19.54 -15.63 19.41
C ALA A 457 18.22 -16.40 19.54
N VAL A 458 18.29 -17.60 20.10
CA VAL A 458 17.12 -18.47 20.28
C VAL A 458 16.98 -18.85 21.75
N THR A 459 15.83 -18.54 22.33
CA THR A 459 15.53 -18.81 23.73
C THR A 459 14.26 -19.63 23.85
N ASP A 460 14.29 -20.71 24.63
CA ASP A 460 13.12 -21.55 24.97
C ASP A 460 12.36 -22.12 23.74
N MET A 461 13.08 -22.43 22.66
CA MET A 461 12.56 -23.17 21.51
C MET A 461 12.91 -24.66 21.62
N CYS A 462 12.07 -25.56 21.10
CA CYS A 462 12.28 -27.00 21.31
C CYS A 462 12.90 -27.74 20.12
N ASP A 463 12.77 -27.25 18.89
CA ASP A 463 13.44 -27.79 17.69
C ASP A 463 14.03 -26.61 16.93
N ILE A 464 15.36 -26.54 16.95
CA ILE A 464 16.13 -25.40 16.46
C ILE A 464 17.00 -25.86 15.30
N LYS A 465 16.79 -25.29 14.12
CA LYS A 465 17.61 -25.53 12.93
C LYS A 465 18.24 -24.23 12.46
N VAL A 466 19.55 -24.13 12.58
CA VAL A 466 20.34 -23.01 12.05
C VAL A 466 21.31 -23.56 11.02
N ARG A 467 21.05 -23.30 9.74
CA ARG A 467 21.85 -23.91 8.66
C ARG A 467 22.19 -22.98 7.52
N THR A 468 23.35 -23.18 6.92
CA THR A 468 23.80 -22.50 5.69
C THR A 468 23.70 -20.97 5.75
N ASN A 469 23.94 -20.37 6.92
CA ASN A 469 23.95 -18.91 7.08
C ASN A 469 25.39 -18.37 7.04
N GLU A 470 25.53 -17.10 6.66
CA GLU A 470 26.75 -16.31 6.78
C GLU A 470 26.58 -15.29 7.90
N LEU A 471 27.31 -15.46 9.00
CA LEU A 471 27.11 -14.76 10.27
C LEU A 471 28.42 -14.08 10.68
N TYR A 472 28.40 -12.76 10.87
CA TYR A 472 29.63 -12.03 11.18
C TYR A 472 29.46 -10.82 12.07
N ARG A 473 30.59 -10.48 12.72
CA ARG A 473 30.75 -9.28 13.54
C ARG A 473 30.85 -8.05 12.67
N ILE A 474 30.13 -7.00 13.04
CA ILE A 474 30.26 -5.68 12.42
C ILE A 474 31.62 -5.05 12.74
N ALA A 475 32.24 -4.41 11.73
CA ALA A 475 33.57 -3.78 11.84
C ALA A 475 33.70 -2.78 12.99
N THR A 476 32.61 -2.09 13.33
CA THR A 476 32.58 -1.05 14.37
C THR A 476 32.19 -1.58 15.75
N ALA A 477 32.05 -2.91 15.92
CA ALA A 477 31.69 -3.48 17.21
C ALA A 477 32.79 -3.23 18.25
N THR A 478 32.43 -2.59 19.35
CA THR A 478 33.31 -2.46 20.53
C THR A 478 32.90 -3.41 21.66
N ALA A 479 31.70 -3.99 21.57
CA ALA A 479 31.24 -5.04 22.48
C ALA A 479 31.54 -6.43 21.90
N HIS A 480 31.50 -7.41 22.79
CA HIS A 480 31.53 -8.82 22.44
C HIS A 480 30.32 -9.21 21.57
N THR A 481 30.55 -10.08 20.59
CA THR A 481 29.51 -10.54 19.66
C THR A 481 29.38 -12.07 19.69
N THR A 482 28.17 -12.59 19.65
CA THR A 482 27.88 -14.02 19.51
C THR A 482 27.23 -14.29 18.14
N GLY A 483 27.74 -15.26 17.40
CA GLY A 483 27.17 -15.72 16.14
C GLY A 483 25.83 -16.41 16.36
N ILE A 484 25.84 -17.56 17.04
CA ILE A 484 24.64 -18.33 17.36
C ILE A 484 24.57 -18.56 18.87
N GLY A 485 23.63 -17.90 19.54
CA GLY A 485 23.32 -18.08 20.95
C GLY A 485 22.05 -18.91 21.14
N ILE A 486 22.16 -20.03 21.86
CA ILE A 486 21.03 -20.88 22.25
C ILE A 486 20.87 -20.83 23.76
N TYR A 487 19.71 -20.39 24.23
CA TYR A 487 19.45 -20.08 25.63
C TYR A 487 18.19 -20.79 26.14
N ALA A 488 18.12 -21.03 27.45
CA ALA A 488 16.93 -21.53 28.13
C ALA A 488 16.70 -20.72 29.42
N SER A 489 15.44 -20.36 29.70
CA SER A 489 15.05 -19.64 30.91
C SER A 489 14.48 -20.54 32.01
N THR A 490 14.06 -21.77 31.67
CA THR A 490 13.52 -22.77 32.62
C THR A 490 14.06 -24.18 32.36
N ALA A 491 13.95 -25.07 33.34
CA ALA A 491 14.45 -26.45 33.31
C ALA A 491 13.70 -27.40 32.34
N THR A 492 12.77 -26.89 31.52
CA THR A 492 11.99 -27.68 30.54
C THR A 492 12.78 -28.05 29.28
N GLY A 493 13.96 -27.46 29.11
CA GLY A 493 15.00 -27.88 28.18
C GLY A 493 14.70 -27.59 26.71
N VAL A 494 15.73 -27.15 25.98
CA VAL A 494 15.72 -27.13 24.51
C VAL A 494 15.78 -28.58 24.04
N GLY A 495 14.81 -28.99 23.21
CA GLY A 495 14.60 -30.38 22.80
C GLY A 495 15.71 -30.90 21.89
N ASP A 496 15.67 -30.53 20.61
CA ASP A 496 16.61 -30.92 19.56
C ASP A 496 17.23 -29.67 18.90
N LEU A 497 18.55 -29.71 18.71
CA LEU A 497 19.32 -28.65 18.06
C LEU A 497 20.06 -29.19 16.83
N SER A 498 20.05 -28.47 15.73
CA SER A 498 20.89 -28.73 14.56
C SER A 498 21.51 -27.43 14.04
N ILE A 499 22.83 -27.31 14.18
CA ILE A 499 23.61 -26.18 13.69
C ILE A 499 24.61 -26.69 12.65
N THR A 500 24.35 -26.44 11.36
CA THR A 500 25.13 -27.06 10.28
C THR A 500 25.39 -26.17 9.08
N GLY A 501 26.57 -26.27 8.47
CA GLY A 501 26.87 -25.58 7.21
C GLY A 501 26.97 -24.05 7.30
N ASN A 502 27.03 -23.47 8.51
CA ASN A 502 27.12 -22.03 8.68
C ASN A 502 28.56 -21.54 8.56
N THR A 503 28.76 -20.32 8.05
CA THR A 503 30.02 -19.60 8.15
C THR A 503 29.90 -18.53 9.24
N LEU A 504 30.83 -18.54 10.17
CA LEU A 504 30.85 -17.69 11.36
C LEU A 504 32.20 -16.96 11.42
N MET A 505 32.19 -15.63 11.34
CA MET A 505 33.45 -14.89 11.20
C MET A 505 33.53 -13.58 11.96
N ASP A 506 34.69 -13.33 12.56
CA ASP A 506 35.08 -11.98 12.97
C ASP A 506 35.82 -11.30 11.80
N THR A 507 35.21 -10.28 11.22
CA THR A 507 35.82 -9.54 10.09
C THR A 507 36.75 -8.41 10.57
N THR A 508 36.81 -8.16 11.88
CA THR A 508 37.51 -7.00 12.45
C THR A 508 38.98 -7.29 12.79
N GLY A 509 39.34 -8.56 12.90
CA GLY A 509 40.64 -9.01 13.40
C GLY A 509 40.81 -8.90 14.92
N ALA A 510 39.80 -8.44 15.67
CA ALA A 510 39.85 -8.36 17.13
C ALA A 510 39.79 -9.74 17.82
N VAL A 511 39.22 -10.74 17.13
CA VAL A 511 39.02 -12.10 17.65
C VAL A 511 38.18 -12.08 18.93
N ASP A 512 37.07 -11.33 18.88
CA ASP A 512 36.13 -11.17 20.00
C ASP A 512 34.68 -11.51 19.55
N PHE A 513 34.58 -12.52 18.70
CA PHE A 513 33.35 -13.12 18.23
C PHE A 513 33.26 -14.57 18.70
N ASP A 514 32.22 -14.93 19.44
CA ASP A 514 31.92 -16.31 19.80
C ASP A 514 31.07 -16.95 18.72
N GLY A 515 31.55 -18.04 18.12
CA GLY A 515 30.86 -18.74 17.03
C GLY A 515 29.49 -19.28 17.47
N VAL A 516 29.49 -20.39 18.19
CA VAL A 516 28.28 -21.03 18.73
C VAL A 516 28.38 -21.06 20.25
N ASN A 517 27.39 -20.53 20.95
CA ASN A 517 27.28 -20.56 22.40
C ASN A 517 25.98 -21.25 22.81
N VAL A 518 26.09 -22.39 23.48
CA VAL A 518 24.95 -23.19 23.94
C VAL A 518 24.86 -23.13 25.46
N GLY A 519 23.79 -22.50 25.94
CA GLY A 519 23.51 -22.29 27.36
C GLY A 519 23.03 -23.53 28.11
N ALA A 520 22.95 -23.41 29.44
CA ALA A 520 22.44 -24.46 30.32
C ALA A 520 21.02 -24.92 29.93
N GLY A 521 20.70 -26.20 30.17
CA GLY A 521 19.36 -26.76 29.91
C GLY A 521 19.14 -27.29 28.48
N VAL A 522 20.13 -27.18 27.59
CA VAL A 522 20.09 -27.80 26.26
C VAL A 522 20.60 -29.25 26.35
N ALA A 523 19.81 -30.22 25.91
CA ALA A 523 20.03 -31.63 26.25
C ALA A 523 20.34 -32.58 25.07
N ARG A 524 20.11 -32.18 23.80
CA ARG A 524 20.37 -33.00 22.60
C ARG A 524 20.57 -32.16 21.35
N GLY A 525 21.44 -32.61 20.44
CA GLY A 525 21.62 -31.95 19.14
C GLY A 525 22.95 -32.21 18.44
N LEU A 526 23.09 -31.67 17.24
CA LEU A 526 24.28 -31.78 16.38
C LEU A 526 24.79 -30.40 16.00
N ILE A 527 26.09 -30.17 16.19
CA ILE A 527 26.82 -29.01 15.67
C ILE A 527 27.93 -29.53 14.78
N ASP A 528 27.77 -29.42 13.45
CA ASP A 528 28.68 -30.06 12.50
C ASP A 528 28.73 -29.38 11.14
N GLY A 529 29.88 -29.44 10.46
CA GLY A 529 30.04 -28.87 9.12
C GLY A 529 30.00 -27.34 9.07
N ASN A 530 30.31 -26.64 10.16
CA ASN A 530 30.37 -25.18 10.20
C ASN A 530 31.81 -24.67 9.96
N ASP A 531 31.95 -23.46 9.43
CA ASP A 531 33.24 -22.81 9.13
C ASP A 531 33.44 -21.59 10.03
N PHE A 532 34.37 -21.68 10.97
CA PHE A 532 34.69 -20.66 11.97
C PHE A 532 35.97 -19.91 11.59
N LYS A 533 35.90 -18.58 11.41
CA LYS A 533 37.02 -17.75 10.96
C LYS A 533 37.32 -16.61 11.92
N ALA A 534 38.54 -16.58 12.45
CA ALA A 534 39.02 -15.55 13.38
C ALA A 534 38.11 -15.36 14.61
N VAL A 535 37.49 -16.44 15.09
CA VAL A 535 36.57 -16.41 16.24
C VAL A 535 37.33 -16.62 17.56
N ARG A 536 36.82 -16.06 18.66
CA ARG A 536 37.35 -16.30 20.00
C ARG A 536 37.14 -17.76 20.40
N TYR A 537 35.89 -18.14 20.62
CA TYR A 537 35.48 -19.52 20.83
C TYR A 537 34.72 -20.00 19.59
N GLY A 538 35.11 -21.15 19.07
CA GLY A 538 34.36 -21.78 17.98
C GLY A 538 33.01 -22.28 18.47
N ILE A 539 33.03 -23.25 19.39
CA ILE A 539 31.83 -23.79 20.02
C ILE A 539 32.02 -23.79 21.54
N THR A 540 31.10 -23.16 22.27
CA THR A 540 31.05 -23.16 23.72
C THR A 540 29.80 -23.91 24.18
N LEU A 541 30.01 -24.99 24.95
CA LEU A 541 28.95 -25.73 25.63
C LEU A 541 29.03 -25.39 27.12
N GLN A 542 28.08 -24.59 27.60
CA GLN A 542 28.10 -24.08 28.97
C GLN A 542 27.80 -25.18 30.01
N PRO A 543 28.12 -24.94 31.30
CA PRO A 543 27.69 -25.81 32.39
C PRO A 543 26.19 -26.07 32.34
N GLY A 544 25.78 -27.33 32.51
CA GLY A 544 24.37 -27.74 32.44
C GLY A 544 23.86 -28.08 31.04
N THR A 545 24.71 -28.02 30.01
CA THR A 545 24.43 -28.71 28.73
C THR A 545 24.66 -30.22 28.87
N SER A 546 23.95 -31.01 28.06
CA SER A 546 24.18 -32.46 27.96
C SER A 546 23.77 -33.00 26.59
N GLY A 547 24.22 -34.21 26.23
CA GLY A 547 23.76 -34.95 25.05
C GLY A 547 23.98 -34.28 23.69
N LEU A 548 24.77 -33.21 23.61
CA LEU A 548 25.14 -32.54 22.37
C LEU A 548 26.29 -33.27 21.68
N ARG A 549 26.26 -33.32 20.35
CA ARG A 549 27.35 -33.83 19.52
C ARG A 549 27.99 -32.71 18.72
N VAL A 550 29.28 -32.49 18.94
CA VAL A 550 30.14 -31.66 18.08
C VAL A 550 30.84 -32.58 17.09
N GLY A 551 30.46 -32.49 15.82
CA GLY A 551 31.01 -33.30 14.75
C GLY A 551 32.41 -32.86 14.30
N ASP A 552 33.05 -33.70 13.50
CA ASP A 552 34.42 -33.55 13.00
C ASP A 552 34.52 -32.71 11.72
N ARG A 553 33.40 -32.34 11.09
CA ARG A 553 33.39 -31.53 9.85
C ARG A 553 33.40 -30.03 10.12
N ASN A 554 33.45 -29.60 11.37
CA ASN A 554 33.63 -28.19 11.71
C ASN A 554 35.07 -27.75 11.39
N LEU A 555 35.21 -26.64 10.66
CA LEU A 555 36.49 -26.04 10.27
C LEU A 555 36.79 -24.83 11.15
N TYR A 556 38.01 -24.73 11.66
CA TYR A 556 38.45 -23.63 12.52
C TYR A 556 39.70 -22.97 11.92
N GLN A 557 39.56 -21.70 11.52
CA GLN A 557 40.61 -20.89 10.93
C GLN A 557 40.94 -19.76 11.90
N ALA A 558 42.16 -19.75 12.45
CA ALA A 558 42.62 -18.71 13.38
C ALA A 558 41.71 -18.49 14.61
N SER A 559 41.03 -19.54 15.08
CA SER A 559 40.24 -19.48 16.32
C SER A 559 41.13 -19.58 17.56
N LEU A 560 40.83 -18.82 18.63
CA LEU A 560 41.62 -18.95 19.88
C LEU A 560 41.37 -20.30 20.57
N ALA A 561 40.13 -20.77 20.56
CA ALA A 561 39.71 -22.01 21.18
C ALA A 561 38.62 -22.69 20.32
N PRO A 562 38.91 -23.81 19.64
CA PRO A 562 37.95 -24.46 18.74
C PRO A 562 36.67 -24.94 19.43
N VAL A 563 36.81 -25.63 20.57
CA VAL A 563 35.67 -26.16 21.34
C VAL A 563 35.97 -26.07 22.85
N VAL A 564 35.05 -25.43 23.59
CA VAL A 564 35.05 -25.37 25.05
C VAL A 564 33.82 -26.11 25.56
N ASP A 565 34.01 -27.28 26.20
CA ASP A 565 32.92 -28.08 26.75
C ASP A 565 32.98 -28.12 28.28
N SER A 566 32.02 -27.47 28.92
CA SER A 566 31.81 -27.52 30.38
C SER A 566 30.52 -28.26 30.76
N GLY A 567 29.85 -28.90 29.79
CA GLY A 567 28.66 -29.68 30.00
C GLY A 567 28.94 -31.11 30.45
N THR A 568 27.88 -31.92 30.53
CA THR A 568 27.98 -33.32 30.96
C THR A 568 27.39 -34.27 29.93
N GLY A 569 28.17 -35.27 29.48
CA GLY A 569 27.67 -36.25 28.50
C GLY A 569 27.51 -35.71 27.08
N ASN A 570 28.15 -34.58 26.76
CA ASN A 570 28.37 -34.15 25.39
C ASN A 570 29.45 -35.02 24.72
N VAL A 571 29.43 -35.09 23.39
CA VAL A 571 30.37 -35.85 22.56
C VAL A 571 31.07 -34.89 21.61
N VAL A 572 32.36 -34.66 21.82
CA VAL A 572 33.20 -33.80 20.96
C VAL A 572 34.18 -34.67 20.17
N ALA A 573 34.25 -34.49 18.85
CA ALA A 573 35.15 -35.24 17.98
C ALA A 573 36.64 -34.99 18.33
N SER A 574 37.45 -36.04 18.24
CA SER A 574 38.81 -36.11 18.81
C SER A 574 39.89 -35.25 18.14
N ALA A 575 39.61 -34.65 16.98
CA ALA A 575 40.59 -33.85 16.22
C ALA A 575 40.61 -32.36 16.62
N LEU A 576 39.76 -31.93 17.56
CA LEU A 576 39.45 -30.51 17.82
C LEU A 576 39.81 -30.04 19.23
N LEU A 577 40.67 -30.77 19.93
CA LEU A 577 40.85 -30.67 21.37
C LEU A 577 42.10 -29.86 21.76
N GLU A 578 41.95 -28.92 22.71
CA GLU A 578 43.03 -28.12 23.30
C GLU A 578 44.10 -28.95 24.03
N ALA A 579 45.18 -28.28 24.47
CA ALA A 579 46.33 -28.86 25.19
C ALA A 579 45.98 -29.68 26.45
N ALA A 580 44.77 -29.50 27.01
CA ALA A 580 44.16 -30.34 28.04
C ALA A 580 42.65 -30.47 27.80
N GLY A 581 42.02 -31.59 28.17
CA GLY A 581 40.58 -31.78 28.02
C GLY A 581 40.05 -33.17 28.40
N HIS A 582 38.78 -33.42 28.07
CA HIS A 582 38.05 -34.65 28.36
C HIS A 582 37.10 -35.00 27.19
N ARG A 583 36.91 -36.30 26.90
CA ARG A 583 35.91 -36.85 25.98
C ARG A 583 35.16 -37.99 26.67
N ARG A 584 33.91 -38.25 26.26
CA ARG A 584 33.21 -39.51 26.54
C ARG A 584 32.68 -40.08 25.22
N ASP A 585 32.92 -41.37 24.97
CA ASP A 585 32.38 -42.05 23.80
C ASP A 585 30.96 -42.61 24.04
N ILE A 586 30.35 -43.15 22.98
CA ILE A 586 28.99 -43.72 23.02
C ILE A 586 28.88 -44.96 23.92
N ALA A 587 29.99 -45.63 24.22
CA ALA A 587 30.04 -46.76 25.15
C ALA A 587 30.22 -46.30 26.61
N GLY A 588 30.21 -44.98 26.86
CA GLY A 588 30.43 -44.38 28.17
C GLY A 588 31.90 -44.28 28.56
N CYS A 589 32.84 -44.57 27.65
CA CYS A 589 34.26 -44.51 27.95
C CYS A 589 34.72 -43.05 28.01
N GLU A 590 35.12 -42.59 29.18
CA GLU A 590 35.75 -41.29 29.38
C GLU A 590 37.23 -41.35 28.99
N THR A 591 37.76 -40.35 28.29
CA THR A 591 39.21 -40.15 28.13
C THR A 591 39.55 -38.70 28.49
N LYS A 592 40.57 -38.48 29.31
CA LYS A 592 41.00 -37.16 29.79
C LYS A 592 42.47 -36.96 29.44
N TRP A 593 42.90 -35.80 29.00
CA TRP A 593 44.31 -35.50 28.75
C TRP A 593 44.66 -34.12 29.26
N GLY A 594 45.95 -33.86 29.43
CA GLY A 594 46.43 -32.54 29.81
C GLY A 594 47.87 -32.56 30.26
N SER A 595 48.35 -31.41 30.73
CA SER A 595 49.65 -31.28 31.38
C SER A 595 49.52 -30.66 32.76
N ALA A 596 50.30 -31.14 33.73
CA ALA A 596 50.34 -30.60 35.08
C ALA A 596 51.78 -30.42 35.57
N THR A 597 52.03 -29.30 36.24
CA THR A 597 53.23 -29.06 37.04
C THR A 597 53.11 -29.87 38.34
N VAL A 598 53.94 -30.89 38.53
CA VAL A 598 53.89 -31.76 39.71
C VAL A 598 55.12 -31.57 40.58
N THR A 599 54.89 -31.34 41.87
CA THR A 599 55.94 -31.35 42.89
C THR A 599 56.21 -32.79 43.33
N LEU A 600 57.47 -33.21 43.22
CA LEU A 600 57.96 -34.53 43.59
C LEU A 600 58.53 -34.51 45.01
N ASN A 601 58.30 -35.61 45.75
CA ASN A 601 58.98 -35.86 47.03
C ASN A 601 60.45 -36.28 46.80
N ALA A 602 61.22 -36.49 47.88
CA ALA A 602 62.62 -36.92 47.79
C ALA A 602 62.82 -38.27 47.06
N SER A 603 61.77 -39.08 46.98
CA SER A 603 61.76 -40.35 46.26
C SER A 603 61.31 -40.21 44.80
N GLY A 604 61.10 -39.01 44.28
CA GLY A 604 60.68 -38.77 42.89
C GLY A 604 59.20 -39.06 42.62
N ASP A 605 58.36 -39.15 43.65
CA ASP A 605 56.93 -39.44 43.53
C ASP A 605 56.09 -38.17 43.70
N GLY A 606 54.98 -38.07 42.96
CA GLY A 606 54.03 -36.96 43.04
C GLY A 606 52.62 -37.38 42.64
N THR A 607 51.69 -36.42 42.64
CA THR A 607 50.29 -36.65 42.28
C THR A 607 49.86 -35.65 41.21
N VAL A 608 49.22 -36.15 40.16
CA VAL A 608 48.56 -35.35 39.12
C VAL A 608 47.08 -35.30 39.43
N ALA A 609 46.51 -34.10 39.52
CA ALA A 609 45.06 -33.91 39.59
C ALA A 609 44.48 -33.83 38.18
N PHE A 610 43.35 -34.51 37.95
CA PHE A 610 42.55 -34.27 36.76
C PHE A 610 41.81 -32.94 36.92
N GLN A 611 41.68 -32.16 35.84
CA GLN A 611 40.86 -30.95 35.86
C GLN A 611 39.39 -31.24 36.21
N GLN A 612 38.90 -32.44 35.88
CA GLN A 612 37.59 -32.93 36.29
C GLN A 612 37.67 -34.38 36.78
N PRO A 613 37.02 -34.76 37.90
CA PRO A 613 37.00 -36.15 38.39
C PRO A 613 36.27 -37.12 37.45
N PHE A 614 36.75 -38.36 37.33
CA PHE A 614 36.00 -39.45 36.68
C PHE A 614 34.80 -39.87 37.54
N LYS A 615 33.76 -40.45 36.92
CA LYS A 615 32.62 -41.02 37.66
C LYS A 615 33.01 -42.28 38.44
N ALA A 616 33.92 -43.08 37.90
CA ALA A 616 34.51 -44.24 38.55
C ALA A 616 36.04 -44.18 38.45
N LEU A 617 36.76 -45.12 39.07
CA LEU A 617 38.22 -45.17 38.93
C LEU A 617 38.62 -45.28 37.45
N PRO A 618 39.59 -44.49 36.97
CA PRO A 618 40.08 -44.61 35.60
C PRO A 618 40.66 -46.00 35.37
N LEU A 619 40.39 -46.56 34.18
CA LEU A 619 40.82 -47.88 33.74
C LEU A 619 42.30 -47.89 33.32
N MET A 620 42.79 -46.79 32.78
CA MET A 620 44.16 -46.67 32.26
C MET A 620 44.63 -45.22 32.34
N VAL A 621 45.92 -45.01 32.56
CA VAL A 621 46.59 -43.71 32.45
C VAL A 621 47.92 -43.93 31.75
N LEU A 622 48.15 -43.14 30.71
CA LEU A 622 49.42 -42.95 30.05
C LEU A 622 49.96 -41.58 30.50
N ALA A 623 51.15 -41.54 31.08
CA ALA A 623 51.79 -40.28 31.46
C ALA A 623 53.23 -40.21 30.93
N THR A 624 53.64 -39.01 30.55
CA THR A 624 54.96 -38.68 30.02
C THR A 624 55.47 -37.41 30.67
N TRP A 625 56.77 -37.33 30.89
CA TRP A 625 57.44 -36.14 31.41
C TRP A 625 58.67 -35.87 30.53
N ALA A 626 59.08 -34.61 30.43
CA ALA A 626 60.29 -34.23 29.70
C ALA A 626 61.45 -34.04 30.67
N GLU A 627 62.49 -34.86 30.54
CA GLU A 627 63.84 -34.56 31.01
C GLU A 627 64.74 -34.38 29.79
N ALA A 628 65.82 -33.60 29.92
CA ALA A 628 66.82 -33.44 28.88
C ALA A 628 67.46 -34.81 28.52
N GLY A 629 66.87 -35.54 27.58
CA GLY A 629 67.46 -36.73 26.94
C GLY A 629 66.90 -38.12 27.28
N GLY A 630 65.70 -38.28 27.87
CA GLY A 630 65.15 -39.60 28.22
C GLY A 630 63.78 -39.93 27.59
N THR A 631 63.62 -41.15 27.05
CA THR A 631 62.33 -41.67 26.52
C THR A 631 61.40 -42.15 27.64
N ALA A 632 60.12 -41.74 27.53
CA ALA A 632 59.03 -41.97 28.48
C ALA A 632 58.66 -43.43 28.74
N ARG A 633 58.08 -43.72 29.92
CA ARG A 633 57.01 -44.74 30.11
C ARG A 633 56.40 -44.74 31.53
N ASN A 634 55.09 -44.55 31.62
CA ASN A 634 54.24 -45.42 32.44
C ASN A 634 52.87 -45.59 31.77
N ILE A 635 52.61 -46.79 31.27
CA ILE A 635 51.25 -47.33 31.07
C ILE A 635 50.95 -48.04 32.38
N ALA A 636 50.13 -47.44 33.24
CA ALA A 636 49.74 -48.07 34.50
C ALA A 636 48.28 -48.53 34.43
N ALA A 637 48.03 -49.70 35.01
CA ALA A 637 46.70 -50.14 35.41
C ALA A 637 46.36 -49.52 36.78
N PRO A 638 45.09 -49.54 37.22
CA PRO A 638 44.69 -48.95 38.50
C PRO A 638 45.57 -49.44 39.65
N SER A 639 46.14 -48.52 40.41
CA SER A 639 47.03 -48.80 41.54
C SER A 639 46.53 -48.06 42.79
N ALA A 640 47.05 -48.40 43.97
CA ALA A 640 46.57 -47.90 45.27
C ALA A 640 46.61 -46.35 45.43
N GLY A 641 47.27 -45.62 44.53
CA GLY A 641 47.34 -44.14 44.52
C GLY A 641 46.41 -43.45 43.51
N TRP A 642 45.51 -44.19 42.84
CA TRP A 642 44.57 -43.62 41.87
C TRP A 642 43.24 -43.29 42.54
N THR A 643 42.68 -42.15 42.18
CA THR A 643 41.36 -41.71 42.62
C THR A 643 40.55 -41.27 41.41
N THR A 644 39.26 -41.01 41.60
CA THR A 644 38.45 -40.34 40.58
C THR A 644 39.02 -38.96 40.22
N ALA A 645 39.68 -38.27 41.15
CA ALA A 645 40.17 -36.91 40.99
C ALA A 645 41.63 -36.80 40.50
N GLY A 646 42.37 -37.91 40.41
CA GLY A 646 43.79 -37.85 40.03
C GLY A 646 44.52 -39.18 40.16
N PHE A 647 45.80 -39.18 39.85
CA PHE A 647 46.65 -40.36 39.90
C PHE A 647 48.05 -40.04 40.43
N SER A 648 48.65 -40.99 41.15
CA SER A 648 50.05 -40.92 41.54
C SER A 648 50.98 -41.26 40.37
N VAL A 649 52.13 -40.59 40.32
CA VAL A 649 53.19 -40.80 39.33
C VAL A 649 54.54 -40.91 40.04
N SER A 650 55.41 -41.76 39.51
CA SER A 650 56.78 -41.94 39.99
C SER A 650 57.73 -41.70 38.82
N VAL A 651 58.60 -40.71 38.95
CA VAL A 651 59.59 -40.35 37.93
C VAL A 651 60.86 -41.15 38.17
N ARG A 652 61.34 -41.84 37.13
CA ARG A 652 62.49 -42.76 37.21
C ARG A 652 63.44 -42.56 36.01
N PRO A 653 64.77 -42.51 36.24
CA PRO A 653 65.47 -42.47 37.54
C PRO A 653 65.05 -41.25 38.38
N SER A 654 65.11 -41.35 39.72
CA SER A 654 64.58 -40.30 40.61
C SER A 654 65.37 -38.99 40.43
N PRO A 655 64.72 -37.86 40.10
CA PRO A 655 65.40 -36.56 40.08
C PRO A 655 65.56 -35.95 41.49
N GLY A 656 65.07 -36.63 42.55
CA GLY A 656 64.96 -36.07 43.90
C GLY A 656 63.74 -35.16 44.06
N ALA A 657 63.71 -34.38 45.15
CA ALA A 657 62.64 -33.41 45.38
C ALA A 657 62.75 -32.25 44.39
N GLY A 658 61.67 -31.95 43.66
CA GLY A 658 61.68 -30.94 42.59
C GLY A 658 60.32 -30.80 41.90
N THR A 659 60.28 -30.07 40.79
CA THR A 659 59.05 -29.86 40.02
C THR A 659 59.23 -30.31 38.58
N VAL A 660 58.28 -31.08 38.05
CA VAL A 660 58.30 -31.60 36.67
C VAL A 660 57.00 -31.28 35.95
N GLN A 661 57.06 -31.12 34.63
CA GLN A 661 55.87 -31.08 33.78
C GLN A 661 55.50 -32.49 33.34
N ILE A 662 54.24 -32.87 33.60
CA ILE A 662 53.71 -34.18 33.25
C ILE A 662 52.54 -34.01 32.31
N ALA A 663 52.69 -34.50 31.07
CA ALA A 663 51.60 -34.68 30.14
C ALA A 663 50.95 -36.06 30.32
N TYR A 664 49.63 -36.15 30.27
CA TYR A 664 48.90 -37.39 30.51
C TYR A 664 47.71 -37.59 29.58
N VAL A 665 47.32 -38.85 29.42
CA VAL A 665 46.06 -39.32 28.83
C VAL A 665 45.50 -40.45 29.70
N ALA A 666 44.35 -40.25 30.33
CA ALA A 666 43.64 -41.19 31.18
C ALA A 666 42.37 -41.70 30.48
N VAL A 667 42.02 -42.97 30.62
CA VAL A 667 40.79 -43.57 30.09
C VAL A 667 40.02 -44.22 31.24
N GLY A 668 38.71 -44.03 31.31
CA GLY A 668 37.81 -44.56 32.34
C GLY A 668 36.42 -44.83 31.78
N ARG A 669 35.48 -45.20 32.65
CA ARG A 669 34.05 -45.34 32.34
C ARG A 669 33.20 -44.56 33.33
#